data_AF-S7U0M4-F1
#
_entry.id   AF-S7U0M4-F1
#
_cell.length_a   1.000
_cell.length_b   1.000
_cell.length_c   1.000
_cell.angle_alpha   90.00
_cell.angle_beta   90.00
_cell.angle_gamma   90.00
#
_symmetry.space_group_name_H-M   'P 1'
#
loop_
_entity.id
_entity.type
_entity.pdbx_description
1 polymer ?
#
loop_
_entity_poly.entity_id
_entity_poly.type
_entity_poly.pdbx_seq_one_letter_code
_entity_poly.pdbx_strand_id
1 'polypeptide(L)'
;MAMTNELLRYFRAKEKERASETAAATQCPFCSVQCTLQLVEERIVERRRYKAVPTDNPTSNGRLCLKGMNAHQHALHPERLLVPLAKVDGRFVRVRWEEALSLIAERIISIQKEDGVDAFAVYGGGSLTNEEAYLLGKFARVALKTRHIDYNGRFCMSAAAAAMNDAFGLDRGLTNPLSDIPLAQTIILAGTNVAECQPTLMPYVYEAKKNGAFIIVVDPRETKTAALADLHLPLKPGTDAALAVGIGKVLLDEGYIDEAFVRERTVGFAEWKQHIEAVEMDEIVRLTDVPEEKIRLAARKYGEAADAIVLTARGLEQQTDGYAAVRQWINVVLATGNIGRPGSGFGSITGQGNGQGGREHGQKADQLPGYRSIEHPQHRRYIASVWGVAPDELPRKGVSAYEMMQKIDAGEITGLLVMGSNPVVSSPNAAFVAKAMQKLKFLVVADMFLSETAELADLVLPVSSYLEDEGTVTNVEGRVCFRPAARKRLGEVKHDWEILCDIACKLGKGRFFPFTSAEEIFNELRLASRGGKADYYGVTYERLRRERVYWPCPDAHHPGTPRLFTERFAHPDGKARFAVLPFRPEKEETDEWYPLYLTTGRVLAHYLSGTQTRRSPALSARQPEAVVEIHPRTAKRYGIGPGMLVRIETRRGAAVVRSRYNDQIREDTIFVPFTGAALGKSTTSHPMSSIRIAACRRLSGAQLGCGQWSI
;
A
#
# COMPACT_ATOMS: atom_id res chain seq x y z
N MET A 1 28.51 -38.24 33.73
CA MET A 1 27.20 -37.78 33.22
C MET A 1 26.34 -37.09 34.29
N ALA A 2 26.21 -37.64 35.51
CA ALA A 2 25.42 -37.01 36.58
C ALA A 2 25.97 -35.62 37.02
N MET A 3 27.28 -35.52 37.27
CA MET A 3 27.96 -34.27 37.63
C MET A 3 27.81 -33.16 36.57
N THR A 4 27.82 -33.54 35.29
CA THR A 4 27.65 -32.61 34.15
C THR A 4 26.23 -32.05 34.10
N ASN A 5 25.23 -32.86 34.46
CA ASN A 5 23.83 -32.43 34.52
C ASN A 5 23.56 -31.51 35.73
N GLU A 6 24.22 -31.74 36.87
CA GLU A 6 24.12 -30.84 38.03
C GLU A 6 24.79 -29.50 37.78
N LEU A 7 25.97 -29.49 37.17
CA LEU A 7 26.64 -28.26 36.72
C LEU A 7 25.77 -27.48 35.73
N LEU A 8 25.18 -28.15 34.73
CA LEU A 8 24.26 -27.51 33.79
C LEU A 8 23.00 -26.95 34.47
N ARG A 9 22.45 -27.64 35.48
CA ARG A 9 21.33 -27.13 36.28
C ARG A 9 21.72 -25.92 37.10
N TYR A 10 22.88 -25.95 37.76
CA TYR A 10 23.43 -24.83 38.53
C TYR A 10 23.67 -23.60 37.65
N PHE A 11 24.30 -23.77 36.48
CA PHE A 11 24.50 -22.68 35.52
C PHE A 11 23.18 -22.12 34.99
N ARG A 12 22.21 -22.98 34.63
CA ARG A 12 20.86 -22.52 34.21
C ARG A 12 20.10 -21.79 35.33
N ALA A 13 20.27 -22.21 36.59
CA ALA A 13 19.68 -21.53 37.74
C ALA A 13 20.32 -20.16 37.96
N LYS A 14 21.66 -20.07 37.91
CA LYS A 14 22.41 -18.81 37.98
C LYS A 14 22.12 -17.87 36.80
N GLU A 15 21.91 -18.40 35.60
CA GLU A 15 21.48 -17.64 34.42
C GLU A 15 20.07 -17.07 34.61
N LYS A 16 19.15 -17.85 35.19
CA LYS A 16 17.80 -17.37 35.53
C LYS A 16 17.80 -16.31 36.63
N GLU A 17 18.64 -16.45 37.65
CA GLU A 17 18.81 -15.43 38.71
C GLU A 17 19.31 -14.08 38.16
N ARG A 18 20.00 -14.08 37.01
CA ARG A 18 20.51 -12.89 36.33
C ARG A 18 19.68 -12.46 35.12
N ALA A 19 18.53 -13.09 34.90
CA ALA A 19 17.65 -12.73 33.81
C ALA A 19 16.81 -11.50 34.18
N SER A 20 16.79 -10.48 33.32
CA SER A 20 15.84 -9.38 33.43
C SER A 20 14.90 -9.38 32.22
N GLU A 21 13.64 -9.02 32.46
CA GLU A 21 12.61 -8.94 31.43
C GLU A 21 12.06 -7.53 31.39
N THR A 22 11.99 -6.94 30.20
CA THR A 22 11.32 -5.66 29.97
C THR A 22 10.31 -5.84 28.85
N ALA A 23 9.09 -5.32 29.04
CA ALA A 23 8.03 -5.39 28.04
C ALA A 23 7.64 -3.96 27.65
N ALA A 24 7.58 -3.71 26.34
CA ALA A 24 7.17 -2.42 25.79
C ALA A 24 6.04 -2.59 24.79
N ALA A 25 4.95 -1.84 24.95
CA ALA A 25 3.85 -1.82 24.01
C ALA A 25 4.26 -1.15 22.70
N THR A 26 3.81 -1.67 21.56
CA THR A 26 4.03 -1.09 20.23
C THR A 26 3.01 -1.64 19.22
N GLN A 27 3.14 -1.24 17.96
CA GLN A 27 2.27 -1.63 16.86
C GLN A 27 3.07 -2.15 15.67
N CYS A 28 2.52 -3.13 14.97
CA CYS A 28 3.14 -3.74 13.79
C CYS A 28 3.32 -2.69 12.67
N PRO A 29 4.53 -2.54 12.09
CA PRO A 29 4.82 -1.49 11.09
C PRO A 29 4.40 -1.86 9.67
N PHE A 30 3.80 -3.03 9.46
CA PHE A 30 3.60 -3.60 8.12
C PHE A 30 2.24 -3.23 7.52
N CYS A 31 1.25 -4.12 7.54
CA CYS A 31 -0.01 -3.90 6.83
C CYS A 31 -0.98 -2.98 7.59
N SER A 32 -1.95 -2.43 6.85
CA SER A 32 -3.02 -1.54 7.33
C SER A 32 -3.94 -2.06 8.44
N VAL A 33 -3.81 -3.33 8.87
CA VAL A 33 -4.62 -3.86 9.99
C VAL A 33 -4.18 -3.28 11.33
N GLN A 34 -2.90 -2.92 11.47
CA GLN A 34 -2.41 -2.22 12.66
C GLN A 34 -2.54 -3.02 13.97
N CYS A 35 -2.10 -4.29 13.92
CA CYS A 35 -2.06 -5.19 15.07
C CYS A 35 -1.11 -4.68 16.16
N THR A 36 -1.52 -4.75 17.42
CA THR A 36 -0.72 -4.38 18.59
C THR A 36 0.03 -5.57 19.17
N LEU A 37 1.16 -5.27 19.80
CA LEU A 37 1.98 -6.25 20.48
C LEU A 37 2.73 -5.62 21.66
N GLN A 38 3.15 -6.46 22.60
CA GLN A 38 4.23 -6.18 23.52
C GLN A 38 5.51 -6.82 22.99
N LEU A 39 6.57 -6.04 22.89
CA LEU A 39 7.91 -6.55 22.65
C LEU A 39 8.58 -6.82 24.00
N VAL A 40 8.79 -8.09 24.30
CA VAL A 40 9.51 -8.56 25.48
C VAL A 40 10.99 -8.71 25.13
N GLU A 41 11.85 -7.97 25.82
CA GLU A 41 13.31 -8.14 25.81
C GLU A 41 13.72 -8.91 27.07
N GLU A 42 14.13 -10.17 26.89
CA GLU A 42 14.76 -11.01 27.89
C GLU A 42 16.28 -10.82 27.79
N ARG A 43 16.91 -10.39 28.88
CA ARG A 43 18.36 -10.28 28.98
C ARG A 43 18.89 -11.39 29.86
N ILE A 44 19.70 -12.29 29.31
CA ILE A 44 20.40 -13.34 30.05
C ILE A 44 21.90 -13.04 29.92
N VAL A 45 22.50 -12.50 30.99
CA VAL A 45 23.90 -12.04 31.00
C VAL A 45 24.12 -10.97 29.90
N GLU A 46 24.86 -11.28 28.83
CA GLU A 46 25.10 -10.40 27.67
C GLU A 46 24.18 -10.69 26.48
N ARG A 47 23.46 -11.81 26.50
CA ARG A 47 22.57 -12.20 25.41
C ARG A 47 21.21 -11.55 25.58
N ARG A 48 20.70 -10.97 24.49
CA ARG A 48 19.35 -10.42 24.41
C ARG A 48 18.50 -11.32 23.53
N ARG A 49 17.32 -11.66 24.03
CA ARG A 49 16.30 -12.40 23.27
C ARG A 49 15.05 -11.55 23.23
N TYR A 50 14.41 -11.55 22.06
CA TYR A 50 13.20 -10.78 21.82
C TYR A 50 12.03 -11.71 21.52
N LYS A 51 10.88 -11.38 22.09
CA LYS A 51 9.62 -12.07 21.85
C LYS A 51 8.51 -11.04 21.61
N ALA A 52 7.84 -11.14 20.48
CA ALA A 52 6.61 -10.40 20.23
C ALA A 52 5.44 -11.18 20.83
N VAL A 53 4.71 -10.55 21.75
CA VAL A 53 3.48 -11.09 22.35
C VAL A 53 2.32 -10.26 21.81
N PRO A 54 1.37 -10.84 21.07
CA PRO A 54 0.24 -10.08 20.57
C PRO A 54 -0.62 -9.55 21.72
N THR A 55 -1.18 -8.36 21.55
CA THR A 55 -2.14 -7.78 22.50
C THR A 55 -3.47 -7.51 21.83
N ASP A 56 -4.52 -7.45 22.64
CA ASP A 56 -5.85 -7.23 22.13
C ASP A 56 -6.03 -5.84 21.53
N ASN A 57 -6.81 -5.77 20.45
CA ASN A 57 -7.30 -4.53 19.88
C ASN A 57 -8.51 -4.83 18.98
N PRO A 58 -9.38 -3.84 18.69
CA PRO A 58 -10.62 -4.04 17.93
C PRO A 58 -10.47 -4.55 16.48
N THR A 59 -9.25 -4.56 15.94
CA THR A 59 -9.00 -4.92 14.54
C THR A 59 -8.40 -6.30 14.38
N SER A 60 -7.48 -6.68 15.26
CA SER A 60 -6.82 -7.99 15.21
C SER A 60 -7.27 -8.92 16.31
N ASN A 61 -8.05 -8.50 17.31
CA ASN A 61 -8.52 -9.31 18.44
C ASN A 61 -7.42 -10.23 19.01
N GLY A 62 -6.27 -9.66 19.36
CA GLY A 62 -5.13 -10.43 19.90
C GLY A 62 -4.37 -11.28 18.88
N ARG A 63 -4.61 -11.11 17.58
CA ARG A 63 -3.91 -11.85 16.51
C ARG A 63 -2.69 -11.08 16.00
N LEU A 64 -1.64 -11.83 15.64
CA LEU A 64 -0.45 -11.30 14.97
C LEU A 64 0.06 -12.31 13.94
N CYS A 65 0.33 -11.84 12.71
CA CYS A 65 0.86 -12.71 11.67
C CYS A 65 2.38 -12.89 11.80
N LEU A 66 2.95 -13.79 10.99
CA LEU A 66 4.38 -14.06 10.96
C LEU A 66 5.26 -12.81 10.86
N LYS A 67 4.87 -11.85 10.00
CA LYS A 67 5.62 -10.60 9.83
C LYS A 67 5.65 -9.81 11.12
N GLY A 68 4.51 -9.65 11.79
CA GLY A 68 4.40 -8.95 13.06
C GLY A 68 5.20 -9.63 14.18
N MET A 69 5.15 -10.96 14.26
CA MET A 69 5.92 -11.74 15.25
C MET A 69 7.43 -11.51 15.15
N ASN A 70 7.94 -11.21 13.95
CA ASN A 70 9.36 -11.05 13.66
C ASN A 70 9.75 -9.61 13.30
N ALA A 71 8.84 -8.63 13.45
CA ALA A 71 9.08 -7.24 13.04
C ALA A 71 10.28 -6.62 13.78
N HIS A 72 10.51 -6.98 15.04
CA HIS A 72 11.64 -6.49 15.84
C HIS A 72 13.01 -6.80 15.20
N GLN A 73 13.13 -7.85 14.38
CA GLN A 73 14.42 -8.30 13.84
C GLN A 73 15.05 -7.28 12.90
N HIS A 74 14.26 -6.59 12.07
CA HIS A 74 14.81 -5.55 11.19
C HIS A 74 15.13 -4.27 11.99
N ALA A 75 14.26 -3.87 12.92
CA ALA A 75 14.48 -2.67 13.73
C ALA A 75 15.74 -2.74 14.61
N LEU A 76 16.21 -3.96 14.90
CA LEU A 76 17.40 -4.25 15.69
C LEU A 76 18.55 -4.83 14.85
N HIS A 77 18.45 -4.77 13.51
CA HIS A 77 19.44 -5.36 12.62
C HIS A 77 20.74 -4.53 12.62
N PRO A 78 21.93 -5.17 12.58
CA PRO A 78 23.22 -4.46 12.61
C PRO A 78 23.49 -3.59 11.37
N GLU A 79 22.84 -3.86 10.25
CA GLU A 79 22.96 -3.04 9.02
C GLU A 79 22.16 -1.72 9.08
N ARG A 80 21.47 -1.42 10.18
CA ARG A 80 20.75 -0.14 10.29
C ARG A 80 21.72 1.02 10.15
N LEU A 81 21.30 2.03 9.40
CA LEU A 81 22.00 3.30 9.33
C LEU A 81 21.84 4.02 10.67
N LEU A 82 22.96 4.42 11.26
CA LEU A 82 23.00 5.11 12.56
C LEU A 82 23.61 6.51 12.51
N VAL A 83 24.22 6.86 11.37
CA VAL A 83 24.87 8.15 11.11
C VAL A 83 24.62 8.56 9.66
N PRO A 84 24.57 9.87 9.35
CA PRO A 84 24.49 10.36 7.97
C PRO A 84 25.66 9.89 7.12
N LEU A 85 25.38 9.57 5.85
CA LEU A 85 26.37 9.14 4.86
C LEU A 85 26.33 10.06 3.65
N ALA A 86 27.46 10.63 3.25
CA ALA A 86 27.60 11.36 1.99
C ALA A 86 28.39 10.52 0.99
N LYS A 87 28.06 10.63 -0.29
CA LYS A 87 28.76 9.94 -1.37
C LYS A 87 29.89 10.82 -1.92
N VAL A 88 31.13 10.37 -1.72
CA VAL A 88 32.35 11.04 -2.19
C VAL A 88 33.13 10.05 -3.04
N ASP A 89 33.47 10.44 -4.27
CA ASP A 89 34.15 9.58 -5.25
C ASP A 89 33.50 8.19 -5.42
N GLY A 90 32.17 8.17 -5.42
CA GLY A 90 31.36 6.96 -5.58
C GLY A 90 31.26 6.06 -4.35
N ARG A 91 31.82 6.46 -3.19
CA ARG A 91 31.77 5.70 -1.93
C ARG A 91 31.09 6.49 -0.82
N PHE A 92 30.35 5.79 0.03
CA PHE A 92 29.73 6.42 1.20
C PHE A 92 30.75 6.62 2.32
N VAL A 93 30.84 7.86 2.80
CA VAL A 93 31.62 8.27 3.97
C VAL A 93 30.70 8.85 5.02
N ARG A 94 31.04 8.65 6.30
CA ARG A 94 30.28 9.21 7.42
C ARG A 94 30.47 10.72 7.46
N VAL A 95 29.39 11.46 7.66
CA VAL A 95 29.42 12.93 7.83
C VAL A 95 28.61 13.33 9.05
N ARG A 96 28.92 14.50 9.62
CA ARG A 96 28.15 15.02 10.76
C ARG A 96 26.79 15.53 10.29
N TRP A 97 25.78 15.49 11.16
CA TRP A 97 24.45 16.02 10.87
C TRP A 97 24.48 17.49 10.41
N GLU A 98 25.27 18.33 11.06
CA GLU A 98 25.38 19.75 10.71
C GLU A 98 25.92 19.95 9.28
N GLU A 99 26.87 19.13 8.85
CA GLU A 99 27.43 19.15 7.49
C GLU A 99 26.41 18.65 6.47
N ALA A 100 25.73 17.54 6.79
CA ALA A 100 24.67 16.98 5.96
C ALA A 100 23.54 17.99 5.74
N LEU A 101 23.04 18.60 6.81
CA LEU A 101 21.95 19.60 6.76
C LEU A 101 22.38 20.87 6.00
N SER A 102 23.62 21.33 6.18
CA SER A 102 24.14 22.49 5.45
C SER A 102 24.27 22.20 3.95
N LEU A 103 24.79 21.03 3.58
CA LEU A 103 24.86 20.59 2.18
C LEU A 103 23.47 20.48 1.54
N ILE A 104 22.49 19.93 2.26
CA ILE A 104 21.11 19.85 1.77
C ILE A 104 20.57 21.25 1.45
N ALA A 105 20.68 22.18 2.41
CA ALA A 105 20.17 23.54 2.23
C ALA A 105 20.87 24.26 1.07
N GLU A 106 22.19 24.17 0.98
CA GLU A 106 22.98 24.74 -0.12
C GLU A 106 22.52 24.21 -1.48
N ARG A 107 22.37 22.88 -1.60
CA ARG A 107 21.95 22.24 -2.86
C ARG A 107 20.52 22.56 -3.24
N ILE A 108 19.60 22.59 -2.28
CA ILE A 108 18.21 23.03 -2.53
C ILE A 108 18.21 24.47 -3.07
N ILE A 109 18.92 25.39 -2.41
CA ILE A 109 18.96 26.80 -2.82
C ILE A 109 19.59 26.96 -4.21
N SER A 110 20.71 26.29 -4.49
CA SER A 110 21.36 26.31 -5.80
C SER A 110 20.45 25.77 -6.89
N ILE A 111 19.86 24.58 -6.69
CA ILE A 111 18.93 23.98 -7.66
C ILE A 111 17.74 24.89 -7.93
N GLN A 112 17.10 25.44 -6.88
CA GLN A 112 15.94 26.30 -7.07
C GLN A 112 16.27 27.62 -7.76
N LYS A 113 17.48 28.14 -7.57
CA LYS A 113 17.97 29.35 -8.24
C LYS A 113 18.30 29.11 -9.70
N GLU A 114 18.92 27.97 -10.01
CA GLU A 114 19.42 27.65 -11.36
C GLU A 114 18.35 27.01 -12.25
N ASP A 115 17.60 26.05 -11.71
CA ASP A 115 16.65 25.21 -12.46
C ASP A 115 15.18 25.57 -12.17
N GLY A 116 14.93 26.43 -11.17
CA GLY A 116 13.61 26.89 -10.76
C GLY A 116 13.06 26.20 -9.51
N VAL A 117 12.09 26.86 -8.85
CA VAL A 117 11.55 26.45 -7.53
C VAL A 117 11.03 25.01 -7.53
N ASP A 118 10.37 24.60 -8.61
CA ASP A 118 9.79 23.27 -8.75
C ASP A 118 10.84 22.18 -9.07
N ALA A 119 12.08 22.54 -9.43
CA ALA A 119 13.11 21.56 -9.80
C ALA A 119 13.58 20.67 -8.64
N PHE A 120 13.26 21.04 -7.40
CA PHE A 120 13.45 20.19 -6.22
C PHE A 120 12.12 19.57 -5.79
N ALA A 121 12.03 18.25 -5.81
CA ALA A 121 10.81 17.49 -5.50
C ALA A 121 10.93 16.67 -4.21
N VAL A 122 9.79 16.17 -3.74
CA VAL A 122 9.68 15.33 -2.54
C VAL A 122 8.92 14.03 -2.84
N TYR A 123 9.43 12.90 -2.39
CA TYR A 123 8.82 11.58 -2.56
C TYR A 123 8.64 10.86 -1.21
N GLY A 124 7.39 10.64 -0.82
CA GLY A 124 7.05 10.03 0.48
C GLY A 124 6.81 8.51 0.48
N GLY A 125 6.59 7.98 1.67
CA GLY A 125 6.22 6.59 1.94
C GLY A 125 4.87 6.46 2.65
N GLY A 126 4.04 5.52 2.21
CA GLY A 126 2.78 5.16 2.88
C GLY A 126 2.93 4.41 4.22
N SER A 127 4.14 4.37 4.76
CA SER A 127 4.48 3.79 6.08
C SER A 127 4.84 4.84 7.13
N LEU A 128 4.97 6.12 6.73
CA LEU A 128 5.15 7.27 7.62
C LEU A 128 3.94 7.43 8.54
N THR A 129 4.12 8.01 9.71
CA THR A 129 3.02 8.39 10.60
C THR A 129 2.15 9.50 9.99
N ASN A 130 0.98 9.77 10.56
CA ASN A 130 0.12 10.86 10.11
C ASN A 130 0.79 12.22 10.30
N GLU A 131 1.58 12.37 11.36
CA GLU A 131 2.36 13.55 11.70
C GLU A 131 3.43 13.80 10.63
N GLU A 132 4.21 12.77 10.30
CA GLU A 132 5.24 12.82 9.26
C GLU A 132 4.62 13.04 7.87
N ALA A 133 3.53 12.34 7.55
CA ALA A 133 2.79 12.51 6.30
C ALA A 133 2.31 13.96 6.11
N TYR A 134 1.73 14.53 7.16
CA TYR A 134 1.29 15.91 7.20
C TYR A 134 2.45 16.88 7.05
N LEU A 135 3.51 16.68 7.85
CA LEU A 135 4.66 17.58 7.88
C LEU A 135 5.44 17.55 6.56
N LEU A 136 5.57 16.40 5.91
CA LEU A 136 6.18 16.27 4.59
C LEU A 136 5.40 17.07 3.54
N GLY A 137 4.07 17.00 3.59
CA GLY A 137 3.18 17.81 2.75
C GLY A 137 3.30 19.31 2.99
N LYS A 138 3.41 19.73 4.25
CA LYS A 138 3.67 21.13 4.64
C LYS A 138 5.07 21.58 4.22
N PHE A 139 6.09 20.74 4.41
CA PHE A 139 7.48 20.99 4.05
C PHE A 139 7.63 21.30 2.56
N ALA A 140 7.10 20.44 1.68
CA ALA A 140 7.16 20.68 0.24
C ALA A 140 6.54 22.04 -0.15
N ARG A 141 5.40 22.40 0.45
CA ARG A 141 4.63 23.59 0.04
C ARG A 141 5.07 24.89 0.70
N VAL A 142 5.62 24.82 1.91
CA VAL A 142 5.98 26.01 2.72
C VAL A 142 7.49 26.20 2.77
N ALA A 143 8.25 25.14 3.01
CA ALA A 143 9.71 25.23 3.11
C ALA A 143 10.34 25.33 1.72
N LEU A 144 9.98 24.40 0.82
CA LEU A 144 10.50 24.36 -0.54
C LEU A 144 9.69 25.22 -1.53
N LYS A 145 8.40 25.46 -1.26
CA LYS A 145 7.45 26.07 -2.20
C LYS A 145 7.30 25.32 -3.54
N THR A 146 7.68 24.04 -3.56
CA THR A 146 7.55 23.17 -4.75
C THR A 146 6.15 22.61 -4.87
N ARG A 147 5.62 22.53 -6.10
CA ARG A 147 4.40 21.77 -6.40
C ARG A 147 4.65 20.26 -6.43
N HIS A 148 5.90 19.82 -6.57
CA HIS A 148 6.25 18.43 -6.80
C HIS A 148 6.43 17.66 -5.50
N ILE A 149 5.31 17.11 -5.01
CA ILE A 149 5.27 16.10 -3.96
C ILE A 149 4.30 14.98 -4.34
N ASP A 150 4.74 13.73 -4.20
CA ASP A 150 3.84 12.57 -4.21
C ASP A 150 4.46 11.42 -3.42
N TYR A 151 3.81 10.25 -3.42
CA TYR A 151 4.27 9.11 -2.63
C TYR A 151 3.88 7.78 -3.27
N ASN A 152 4.48 6.69 -2.79
CA ASN A 152 4.32 5.35 -3.37
C ASN A 152 2.88 4.79 -3.29
N GLY A 153 2.02 5.33 -2.41
CA GLY A 153 0.61 4.95 -2.36
C GLY A 153 -0.16 5.28 -3.65
N ARG A 154 0.40 6.14 -4.52
CA ARG A 154 -0.09 6.41 -5.87
C ARG A 154 -0.31 5.12 -6.67
N PHE A 155 0.62 4.16 -6.58
CA PHE A 155 0.54 2.88 -7.30
C PHE A 155 -0.45 1.89 -6.68
N CYS A 156 -0.82 2.10 -5.41
CA CYS A 156 -1.64 1.17 -4.67
C CYS A 156 -3.11 1.46 -4.95
N MET A 157 -3.65 2.51 -4.33
CA MET A 157 -5.10 2.70 -4.14
C MET A 157 -5.70 3.79 -5.03
N SER A 158 -4.94 4.45 -5.89
CA SER A 158 -5.42 5.67 -6.55
C SER A 158 -6.64 5.46 -7.41
N ALA A 159 -6.74 4.31 -8.09
CA ALA A 159 -7.91 3.93 -8.87
C ALA A 159 -9.16 3.82 -7.99
N ALA A 160 -9.09 3.07 -6.88
CA ALA A 160 -10.19 2.95 -5.93
C ALA A 160 -10.53 4.28 -5.26
N ALA A 161 -9.53 5.05 -4.82
CA ALA A 161 -9.75 6.35 -4.20
C ALA A 161 -10.46 7.33 -5.15
N ALA A 162 -10.07 7.37 -6.43
CA ALA A 162 -10.76 8.19 -7.44
C ALA A 162 -12.20 7.68 -7.65
N ALA A 163 -12.38 6.37 -7.82
CA ALA A 163 -13.69 5.78 -8.02
C ALA A 163 -14.66 6.01 -6.85
N MET A 164 -14.18 5.87 -5.61
CA MET A 164 -14.97 6.11 -4.40
C MET A 164 -15.30 7.60 -4.21
N ASN A 165 -14.38 8.51 -4.54
CA ASN A 165 -14.68 9.94 -4.51
C ASN A 165 -15.77 10.30 -5.52
N ASP A 166 -15.72 9.76 -6.74
CA ASP A 166 -16.75 10.02 -7.75
C ASP A 166 -18.09 9.36 -7.40
N ALA A 167 -18.06 8.14 -6.86
CA ALA A 167 -19.26 7.40 -6.49
C ALA A 167 -19.94 7.95 -5.24
N PHE A 168 -19.18 8.09 -4.15
CA PHE A 168 -19.69 8.33 -2.81
C PHE A 168 -19.39 9.74 -2.30
N GLY A 169 -18.51 10.48 -2.97
CA GLY A 169 -18.01 11.76 -2.50
C GLY A 169 -16.90 11.62 -1.45
N LEU A 170 -16.41 10.41 -1.15
CA LEU A 170 -15.41 10.18 -0.10
C LEU A 170 -14.57 8.92 -0.36
N ASP A 171 -13.26 9.05 -0.17
CA ASP A 171 -12.30 7.94 -0.12
C ASP A 171 -12.06 7.52 1.34
N ARG A 172 -12.48 6.31 1.73
CA ARG A 172 -12.08 5.64 2.96
C ARG A 172 -11.91 4.17 2.65
N GLY A 173 -10.82 3.55 3.11
CA GLY A 173 -10.49 2.15 2.80
C GLY A 173 -11.69 1.22 2.88
N LEU A 174 -12.43 1.21 3.99
CA LEU A 174 -13.74 0.56 4.09
C LEU A 174 -14.84 1.55 4.46
N THR A 175 -16.03 1.37 3.90
CA THR A 175 -17.23 2.13 4.27
C THR A 175 -17.82 1.71 5.62
N ASN A 176 -17.48 0.51 6.07
CA ASN A 176 -17.99 -0.17 7.26
C ASN A 176 -16.83 -0.65 8.15
N PRO A 177 -17.07 -0.88 9.46
CA PRO A 177 -16.06 -1.46 10.33
C PRO A 177 -15.81 -2.93 9.98
N LEU A 178 -14.66 -3.48 10.36
CA LEU A 178 -14.32 -4.90 10.14
C LEU A 178 -15.27 -5.86 10.86
N SER A 179 -15.87 -5.41 11.98
CA SER A 179 -16.87 -6.16 12.74
C SER A 179 -18.15 -6.47 11.97
N ASP A 180 -18.33 -5.86 10.79
CA ASP A 180 -19.47 -6.15 9.93
C ASP A 180 -19.27 -7.32 8.99
N ILE A 181 -18.02 -7.70 8.72
CA ILE A 181 -17.73 -8.80 7.82
C ILE A 181 -18.45 -10.08 8.29
N PRO A 182 -18.44 -10.46 9.58
CA PRO A 182 -19.20 -11.60 10.07
C PRO A 182 -20.73 -11.54 9.94
N LEU A 183 -21.30 -10.35 9.68
CA LEU A 183 -22.74 -10.13 9.59
C LEU A 183 -23.28 -10.30 8.16
N ALA A 184 -22.40 -10.25 7.15
CA ALA A 184 -22.81 -10.35 5.75
C ALA A 184 -23.29 -11.76 5.41
N GLN A 185 -24.33 -11.86 4.58
CA GLN A 185 -24.82 -13.12 4.02
C GLN A 185 -24.10 -13.50 2.73
N THR A 186 -23.58 -12.51 1.99
CA THR A 186 -22.70 -12.76 0.83
C THR A 186 -21.52 -11.80 0.85
N ILE A 187 -20.32 -12.32 0.58
CA ILE A 187 -19.09 -11.52 0.52
C ILE A 187 -18.40 -11.80 -0.82
N ILE A 188 -18.13 -10.73 -1.57
CA ILE A 188 -17.29 -10.77 -2.76
C ILE A 188 -15.90 -10.23 -2.43
N LEU A 189 -14.89 -11.05 -2.65
CA LEU A 189 -13.48 -10.69 -2.52
C LEU A 189 -12.86 -10.62 -3.93
N ALA A 190 -12.72 -9.40 -4.47
CA ALA A 190 -12.28 -9.18 -5.84
C ALA A 190 -10.84 -8.67 -5.95
N GLY A 191 -9.98 -9.42 -6.65
CA GLY A 191 -8.58 -9.06 -6.86
C GLY A 191 -7.77 -8.99 -5.56
N THR A 192 -8.09 -9.84 -4.58
CA THR A 192 -7.48 -9.82 -3.25
C THR A 192 -7.09 -11.21 -2.73
N ASN A 193 -5.89 -11.29 -2.15
CA ASN A 193 -5.40 -12.44 -1.39
C ASN A 193 -5.12 -12.00 0.05
N VAL A 194 -6.19 -11.83 0.83
CA VAL A 194 -6.11 -11.45 2.25
C VAL A 194 -5.38 -12.51 3.07
N ALA A 195 -5.40 -13.78 2.67
CA ALA A 195 -4.71 -14.86 3.38
C ALA A 195 -3.18 -14.68 3.44
N GLU A 196 -2.58 -14.03 2.44
CA GLU A 196 -1.14 -13.73 2.42
C GLU A 196 -0.81 -12.27 2.74
N CYS A 197 -1.65 -11.35 2.25
CA CYS A 197 -1.38 -9.92 2.37
C CYS A 197 -1.72 -9.41 3.79
N GLN A 198 -2.88 -9.79 4.32
CA GLN A 198 -3.39 -9.37 5.63
C GLN A 198 -4.05 -10.55 6.37
N PRO A 199 -3.26 -11.56 6.78
CA PRO A 199 -3.81 -12.83 7.30
C PRO A 199 -4.69 -12.65 8.55
N THR A 200 -4.48 -11.57 9.30
CA THR A 200 -5.28 -11.24 10.47
C THR A 200 -6.70 -10.81 10.12
N LEU A 201 -7.04 -10.58 8.84
CA LEU A 201 -8.41 -10.37 8.38
C LEU A 201 -9.17 -11.69 8.14
N MET A 202 -8.47 -12.79 7.85
CA MET A 202 -9.10 -14.09 7.54
C MET A 202 -10.10 -14.58 8.59
N PRO A 203 -9.86 -14.41 9.90
CA PRO A 203 -10.83 -14.84 10.91
C PRO A 203 -12.20 -14.16 10.79
N TYR A 204 -12.30 -12.92 10.30
CA TYR A 204 -13.60 -12.30 10.03
C TYR A 204 -14.34 -13.00 8.89
N VAL A 205 -13.60 -13.41 7.85
CA VAL A 205 -14.16 -14.16 6.71
C VAL A 205 -14.55 -15.58 7.14
N TYR A 206 -13.74 -16.23 7.98
CA TYR A 206 -14.08 -17.54 8.57
C TYR A 206 -15.32 -17.46 9.45
N GLU A 207 -15.45 -16.40 10.26
CA GLU A 207 -16.63 -16.18 11.09
C GLU A 207 -17.87 -15.93 10.26
N ALA A 208 -17.78 -15.10 9.20
CA ALA A 208 -18.86 -14.92 8.24
C ALA A 208 -19.30 -16.27 7.62
N LYS A 209 -18.34 -17.07 7.13
CA LYS A 209 -18.63 -18.39 6.56
C LYS A 209 -19.26 -19.35 7.59
N LYS A 210 -18.80 -19.31 8.85
CA LYS A 210 -19.42 -20.07 9.96
C LYS A 210 -20.85 -19.63 10.23
N ASN A 211 -21.15 -18.33 10.07
CA ASN A 211 -22.48 -17.76 10.20
C ASN A 211 -23.37 -18.02 8.97
N GLY A 212 -22.88 -18.72 7.95
CA GLY A 212 -23.63 -19.09 6.76
C GLY A 212 -23.41 -18.18 5.55
N ALA A 213 -22.43 -17.27 5.60
CA ALA A 213 -22.15 -16.39 4.48
C ALA A 213 -21.65 -17.17 3.24
N PHE A 214 -22.16 -16.80 2.06
CA PHE A 214 -21.67 -17.29 0.78
C PHE A 214 -20.47 -16.47 0.32
N ILE A 215 -19.29 -17.10 0.21
CA ILE A 215 -18.04 -16.41 -0.12
C ILE A 215 -17.72 -16.59 -1.60
N ILE A 216 -17.63 -15.47 -2.32
CA ILE A 216 -17.24 -15.40 -3.73
C ILE A 216 -15.85 -14.79 -3.83
N VAL A 217 -14.92 -15.45 -4.53
CA VAL A 217 -13.58 -14.94 -4.79
C VAL A 217 -13.35 -14.76 -6.28
N VAL A 218 -12.91 -13.58 -6.68
CA VAL A 218 -12.53 -13.22 -8.04
C VAL A 218 -11.02 -13.05 -8.09
N ASP A 219 -10.33 -14.05 -8.64
CA ASP A 219 -8.87 -14.05 -8.77
C ASP A 219 -8.46 -15.05 -9.87
N PRO A 220 -7.56 -14.71 -10.82
CA PRO A 220 -7.09 -15.66 -11.82
C PRO A 220 -6.40 -16.90 -11.23
N ARG A 221 -5.97 -16.84 -9.98
CA ARG A 221 -5.31 -17.93 -9.24
C ARG A 221 -6.23 -18.47 -8.17
N GLU A 222 -6.23 -19.78 -7.95
CA GLU A 222 -6.82 -20.35 -6.75
C GLU A 222 -5.84 -20.15 -5.57
N THR A 223 -5.88 -18.94 -5.03
CA THR A 223 -5.11 -18.54 -3.84
C THR A 223 -5.66 -19.21 -2.58
N LYS A 224 -4.95 -19.09 -1.45
CA LYS A 224 -5.47 -19.53 -0.13
C LYS A 224 -6.77 -18.82 0.28
N THR A 225 -7.05 -17.65 -0.27
CA THR A 225 -8.34 -16.98 -0.10
C THR A 225 -9.41 -17.64 -0.98
N ALA A 226 -9.09 -17.96 -2.23
CA ALA A 226 -10.01 -18.64 -3.15
C ALA A 226 -10.36 -20.07 -2.69
N ALA A 227 -9.40 -20.80 -2.11
CA ALA A 227 -9.64 -22.15 -1.58
C ALA A 227 -10.64 -22.20 -0.40
N LEU A 228 -10.94 -21.05 0.23
CA LEU A 228 -12.00 -20.93 1.23
C LEU A 228 -13.39 -20.70 0.58
N ALA A 229 -13.42 -20.17 -0.63
CA ALA A 229 -14.63 -19.67 -1.27
C ALA A 229 -15.64 -20.78 -1.54
N ASP A 230 -16.92 -20.42 -1.51
CA ASP A 230 -18.00 -21.26 -2.03
C ASP A 230 -18.05 -21.18 -3.56
N LEU A 231 -17.63 -20.05 -4.12
CA LEU A 231 -17.50 -19.84 -5.55
C LEU A 231 -16.20 -19.11 -5.89
N HIS A 232 -15.37 -19.74 -6.71
CA HIS A 232 -14.19 -19.12 -7.32
C HIS A 232 -14.44 -18.80 -8.80
N LEU A 233 -14.18 -17.54 -9.17
CA LEU A 233 -14.26 -16.99 -10.52
C LEU A 233 -12.84 -16.72 -11.07
N PRO A 234 -12.22 -17.69 -11.79
CA PRO A 234 -10.86 -17.59 -12.30
C PRO A 234 -10.80 -16.81 -13.63
N LEU A 235 -11.20 -15.54 -13.58
CA LEU A 235 -11.25 -14.68 -14.75
C LEU A 235 -9.89 -14.53 -15.44
N LYS A 236 -9.95 -14.22 -16.74
CA LYS A 236 -8.82 -13.74 -17.51
C LYS A 236 -8.27 -12.44 -16.89
N PRO A 237 -6.96 -12.31 -16.63
CA PRO A 237 -6.41 -11.10 -16.03
C PRO A 237 -6.82 -9.83 -16.78
N GLY A 238 -7.33 -8.83 -16.05
CA GLY A 238 -7.71 -7.55 -16.62
C GLY A 238 -9.14 -7.48 -17.17
N THR A 239 -10.00 -8.44 -16.90
CA THR A 239 -11.40 -8.40 -17.36
C THR A 239 -12.40 -8.18 -16.21
N ASP A 240 -11.91 -7.63 -15.09
CA ASP A 240 -12.68 -7.40 -13.87
C ASP A 240 -13.90 -6.48 -14.08
N ALA A 241 -13.76 -5.44 -14.94
CA ALA A 241 -14.86 -4.55 -15.29
C ALA A 241 -15.98 -5.28 -16.04
N ALA A 242 -15.62 -6.16 -16.99
CA ALA A 242 -16.57 -6.96 -17.74
C ALA A 242 -17.31 -7.95 -16.82
N LEU A 243 -16.61 -8.57 -15.87
CA LEU A 243 -17.24 -9.46 -14.91
C LEU A 243 -18.26 -8.72 -14.02
N ALA A 244 -17.92 -7.54 -13.51
CA ALA A 244 -18.84 -6.72 -12.73
C ALA A 244 -20.07 -6.28 -13.54
N VAL A 245 -19.89 -5.97 -14.82
CA VAL A 245 -20.99 -5.67 -15.75
C VAL A 245 -21.89 -6.89 -15.97
N GLY A 246 -21.32 -8.09 -16.16
CA GLY A 246 -22.11 -9.32 -16.26
C GLY A 246 -22.92 -9.63 -15.00
N ILE A 247 -22.32 -9.44 -13.83
CA ILE A 247 -23.04 -9.55 -12.55
C ILE A 247 -24.17 -8.52 -12.49
N GLY A 248 -23.89 -7.25 -12.82
CA GLY A 248 -24.89 -6.19 -12.88
C GLY A 248 -26.04 -6.50 -13.84
N LYS A 249 -25.75 -7.10 -14.99
CA LYS A 249 -26.75 -7.55 -15.96
C LYS A 249 -27.68 -8.61 -15.38
N VAL A 250 -27.14 -9.64 -14.73
CA VAL A 250 -27.99 -10.66 -14.09
C VAL A 250 -28.82 -10.06 -12.96
N LEU A 251 -28.25 -9.16 -12.15
CA LEU A 251 -29.00 -8.47 -11.10
C LEU A 251 -30.18 -7.68 -11.66
N LEU A 252 -30.00 -7.03 -12.81
CA LEU A 252 -31.07 -6.30 -13.50
C LEU A 252 -32.11 -7.24 -14.10
N ASP A 253 -31.66 -8.21 -14.92
CA ASP A 253 -32.53 -9.11 -15.68
C ASP A 253 -33.38 -10.02 -14.76
N GLU A 254 -32.86 -10.39 -13.59
CA GLU A 254 -33.55 -11.26 -12.62
C GLU A 254 -34.25 -10.49 -11.48
N GLY A 255 -34.26 -9.15 -11.51
CA GLY A 255 -35.07 -8.33 -10.60
C GLY A 255 -34.52 -8.13 -9.19
N TYR A 256 -33.19 -8.11 -9.02
CA TYR A 256 -32.51 -7.91 -7.72
C TYR A 256 -32.16 -6.43 -7.43
N ILE A 257 -32.70 -5.48 -8.21
CA ILE A 257 -32.46 -4.05 -8.00
C ILE A 257 -33.28 -3.55 -6.82
N ASP A 258 -32.63 -2.83 -5.89
CA ASP A 258 -33.32 -2.08 -4.84
C ASP A 258 -33.84 -0.75 -5.40
N GLU A 259 -35.02 -0.82 -6.03
CA GLU A 259 -35.66 0.32 -6.70
C GLU A 259 -35.93 1.51 -5.76
N ALA A 260 -36.17 1.24 -4.47
CA ALA A 260 -36.38 2.30 -3.48
C ALA A 260 -35.07 3.02 -3.18
N PHE A 261 -34.01 2.26 -2.85
CA PHE A 261 -32.69 2.82 -2.61
C PHE A 261 -32.18 3.59 -3.82
N VAL A 262 -32.27 3.01 -5.01
CA VAL A 262 -31.77 3.63 -6.24
C VAL A 262 -32.44 4.98 -6.49
N ARG A 263 -33.77 5.07 -6.38
CA ARG A 263 -34.54 6.32 -6.57
C ARG A 263 -34.18 7.38 -5.53
N GLU A 264 -34.06 6.98 -4.27
CA GLU A 264 -33.94 7.92 -3.15
C GLU A 264 -32.50 8.35 -2.89
N ARG A 265 -31.55 7.45 -3.08
CA ARG A 265 -30.16 7.59 -2.62
C ARG A 265 -29.14 7.73 -3.75
N THR A 266 -29.53 7.64 -5.02
CA THR A 266 -28.59 7.65 -6.15
C THR A 266 -28.98 8.60 -7.29
N VAL A 267 -28.03 8.85 -8.20
CA VAL A 267 -28.19 9.56 -9.48
C VAL A 267 -27.47 8.76 -10.57
N GLY A 268 -27.99 8.77 -11.80
CA GLY A 268 -27.36 8.13 -12.98
C GLY A 268 -27.79 6.68 -13.24
N PHE A 269 -28.80 6.18 -12.52
CA PHE A 269 -29.25 4.79 -12.67
C PHE A 269 -29.93 4.51 -14.02
N ALA A 270 -30.72 5.45 -14.54
CA ALA A 270 -31.43 5.24 -15.80
C ALA A 270 -30.46 5.02 -16.97
N GLU A 271 -29.39 5.81 -17.02
CA GLU A 271 -28.31 5.70 -18.00
C GLU A 271 -27.53 4.40 -17.82
N TRP A 272 -27.25 4.03 -16.57
CA TRP A 272 -26.60 2.75 -16.26
C TRP A 272 -27.47 1.55 -16.68
N LYS A 273 -28.75 1.57 -16.35
CA LYS A 273 -29.73 0.53 -16.71
C LYS A 273 -29.78 0.33 -18.22
N GLN A 274 -29.95 1.41 -18.99
CA GLN A 274 -29.96 1.35 -20.45
C GLN A 274 -28.67 0.76 -21.02
N HIS A 275 -27.51 1.12 -20.44
CA HIS A 275 -26.23 0.55 -20.84
C HIS A 275 -26.16 -0.96 -20.58
N ILE A 276 -26.60 -1.41 -19.41
CA ILE A 276 -26.57 -2.82 -19.01
C ILE A 276 -27.57 -3.68 -19.81
N GLU A 277 -28.74 -3.15 -20.15
CA GLU A 277 -29.72 -3.83 -21.02
C GLU A 277 -29.14 -4.16 -22.40
N ALA A 278 -28.25 -3.30 -22.92
CA ALA A 278 -27.58 -3.49 -24.20
C ALA A 278 -26.36 -4.44 -24.17
N VAL A 279 -25.98 -4.95 -23.00
CA VAL A 279 -24.85 -5.88 -22.87
C VAL A 279 -25.32 -7.30 -23.17
N GLU A 280 -24.56 -8.02 -24.00
CA GLU A 280 -24.79 -9.43 -24.28
C GLU A 280 -24.00 -10.33 -23.32
N MET A 281 -24.64 -11.34 -22.74
CA MET A 281 -23.97 -12.22 -21.76
C MET A 281 -22.86 -13.06 -22.40
N ASP A 282 -23.07 -13.53 -23.64
CA ASP A 282 -22.07 -14.29 -24.41
C ASP A 282 -20.77 -13.51 -24.61
N GLU A 283 -20.88 -12.19 -24.71
CA GLU A 283 -19.70 -11.33 -24.74
C GLU A 283 -18.95 -11.33 -23.41
N ILE A 284 -19.66 -11.20 -22.29
CA ILE A 284 -19.03 -11.23 -20.97
C ILE A 284 -18.31 -12.56 -20.75
N VAL A 285 -18.95 -13.68 -21.09
CA VAL A 285 -18.35 -15.02 -21.00
C VAL A 285 -17.07 -15.09 -21.82
N ARG A 286 -17.09 -14.65 -23.08
CA ARG A 286 -15.93 -14.67 -23.97
C ARG A 286 -14.79 -13.76 -23.48
N LEU A 287 -15.12 -12.55 -23.01
CA LEU A 287 -14.12 -11.61 -22.51
C LEU A 287 -13.45 -12.15 -21.25
N THR A 288 -14.27 -12.56 -20.28
CA THR A 288 -13.79 -12.93 -18.94
C THR A 288 -13.24 -14.34 -18.84
N ASP A 289 -13.60 -15.22 -19.78
CA ASP A 289 -13.35 -16.66 -19.70
C ASP A 289 -13.96 -17.30 -18.44
N VAL A 290 -15.06 -16.71 -17.93
CA VAL A 290 -15.84 -17.23 -16.82
C VAL A 290 -17.16 -17.79 -17.37
N PRO A 291 -17.51 -19.05 -17.07
CA PRO A 291 -18.77 -19.64 -17.51
C PRO A 291 -19.99 -18.84 -17.03
N GLU A 292 -20.98 -18.68 -17.91
CA GLU A 292 -22.21 -17.94 -17.61
C GLU A 292 -22.90 -18.42 -16.32
N GLU A 293 -22.95 -19.73 -16.11
CA GLU A 293 -23.53 -20.35 -14.92
C GLU A 293 -22.92 -19.79 -13.63
N LYS A 294 -21.58 -19.62 -13.60
CA LYS A 294 -20.88 -19.07 -12.45
C LYS A 294 -21.16 -17.58 -12.26
N ILE A 295 -21.25 -16.82 -13.35
CA ILE A 295 -21.60 -15.38 -13.30
C ILE A 295 -23.01 -15.23 -12.75
N ARG A 296 -23.97 -16.01 -13.24
CA ARG A 296 -25.35 -16.02 -12.74
C ARG A 296 -25.44 -16.44 -11.29
N LEU A 297 -24.72 -17.50 -10.89
CA LEU A 297 -24.68 -17.94 -9.49
C LEU A 297 -24.14 -16.85 -8.56
N ALA A 298 -23.05 -16.19 -8.95
CA ALA A 298 -22.48 -15.08 -8.18
C ALA A 298 -23.48 -13.93 -8.02
N ALA A 299 -24.14 -13.53 -9.11
CA ALA A 299 -25.13 -12.47 -9.12
C ALA A 299 -26.36 -12.82 -8.26
N ARG A 300 -26.93 -14.03 -8.41
CA ARG A 300 -28.06 -14.50 -7.60
C ARG A 300 -27.70 -14.50 -6.12
N LYS A 301 -26.56 -15.09 -5.74
CA LYS A 301 -26.15 -15.11 -4.33
C LYS A 301 -25.91 -13.72 -3.76
N TYR A 302 -25.44 -12.78 -4.57
CA TYR A 302 -25.28 -11.39 -4.14
C TYR A 302 -26.62 -10.65 -4.05
N GLY A 303 -27.53 -10.84 -5.01
CA GLY A 303 -28.83 -10.18 -5.08
C GLY A 303 -29.88 -10.74 -4.11
N GLU A 304 -29.84 -12.04 -3.80
CA GLU A 304 -30.70 -12.69 -2.80
C GLU A 304 -30.35 -12.27 -1.36
N ALA A 305 -29.11 -11.86 -1.11
CA ALA A 305 -28.62 -11.53 0.21
C ALA A 305 -29.18 -10.19 0.71
N ALA A 306 -29.76 -10.20 1.91
CA ALA A 306 -30.23 -8.98 2.56
C ALA A 306 -29.08 -8.02 2.89
N ASP A 307 -27.94 -8.60 3.27
CA ASP A 307 -26.71 -7.90 3.63
C ASP A 307 -25.53 -8.50 2.88
N ALA A 308 -24.85 -7.69 2.07
CA ALA A 308 -23.72 -8.14 1.28
C ALA A 308 -22.57 -7.13 1.22
N ILE A 309 -21.34 -7.64 1.14
CA ILE A 309 -20.13 -6.83 1.10
C ILE A 309 -19.35 -7.11 -0.18
N VAL A 310 -18.81 -6.05 -0.80
CA VAL A 310 -17.79 -6.14 -1.85
C VAL A 310 -16.48 -5.55 -1.34
N LEU A 311 -15.42 -6.38 -1.29
CA LEU A 311 -14.06 -5.93 -0.97
C LEU A 311 -13.15 -6.11 -2.18
N THR A 312 -12.53 -5.01 -2.65
CA THR A 312 -11.56 -5.01 -3.75
C THR A 312 -10.13 -4.88 -3.26
N ALA A 313 -9.15 -5.28 -4.08
CA ALA A 313 -7.75 -4.91 -3.87
C ALA A 313 -6.96 -4.85 -5.19
N ARG A 314 -5.65 -5.12 -5.12
CA ARG A 314 -4.68 -4.79 -6.18
C ARG A 314 -4.92 -5.49 -7.52
N GLY A 315 -5.40 -6.73 -7.52
CA GLY A 315 -5.58 -7.49 -8.78
C GLY A 315 -6.51 -6.77 -9.76
N LEU A 316 -7.50 -6.08 -9.20
CA LEU A 316 -8.46 -5.26 -9.93
C LEU A 316 -8.01 -3.81 -10.09
N GLU A 317 -7.46 -3.21 -9.02
CA GLU A 317 -7.19 -1.77 -8.98
C GLU A 317 -5.92 -1.37 -9.72
N GLN A 318 -4.93 -2.26 -9.80
CA GLN A 318 -3.67 -2.03 -10.50
C GLN A 318 -3.81 -2.48 -11.96
N GLN A 319 -4.74 -1.87 -12.67
CA GLN A 319 -5.03 -2.13 -14.08
C GLN A 319 -5.07 -0.80 -14.84
N THR A 320 -4.86 -0.82 -16.15
CA THR A 320 -4.96 0.40 -16.99
C THR A 320 -6.35 1.06 -16.90
N ASP A 321 -7.38 0.26 -16.64
CA ASP A 321 -8.77 0.63 -16.44
C ASP A 321 -9.24 0.41 -14.99
N GLY A 322 -8.33 0.34 -14.02
CA GLY A 322 -8.66 -0.01 -12.63
C GLY A 322 -9.74 0.91 -12.03
N TYR A 323 -9.77 2.20 -12.44
CA TYR A 323 -10.86 3.12 -12.08
C TYR A 323 -12.23 2.61 -12.55
N ALA A 324 -12.32 2.20 -13.82
CA ALA A 324 -13.55 1.70 -14.41
C ALA A 324 -14.00 0.39 -13.75
N ALA A 325 -13.06 -0.53 -13.53
CA ALA A 325 -13.35 -1.78 -12.82
C ALA A 325 -13.93 -1.51 -11.42
N VAL A 326 -13.31 -0.64 -10.61
CA VAL A 326 -13.84 -0.30 -9.28
C VAL A 326 -15.22 0.35 -9.38
N ARG A 327 -15.42 1.30 -10.29
CA ARG A 327 -16.72 1.95 -10.49
C ARG A 327 -17.82 0.95 -10.85
N GLN A 328 -17.53 -0.07 -11.66
CA GLN A 328 -18.51 -1.10 -12.01
C GLN A 328 -18.86 -1.99 -10.81
N TRP A 329 -17.89 -2.35 -9.96
CA TRP A 329 -18.20 -3.04 -8.70
C TRP A 329 -18.98 -2.16 -7.72
N ILE A 330 -18.73 -0.84 -7.70
CA ILE A 330 -19.55 0.09 -6.94
C ILE A 330 -20.97 0.18 -7.51
N ASN A 331 -21.16 0.16 -8.84
CA ASN A 331 -22.49 0.11 -9.45
C ASN A 331 -23.27 -1.13 -8.98
N VAL A 332 -22.62 -2.29 -8.86
CA VAL A 332 -23.23 -3.51 -8.28
C VAL A 332 -23.70 -3.26 -6.84
N VAL A 333 -22.87 -2.65 -5.99
CA VAL A 333 -23.24 -2.30 -4.61
C VAL A 333 -24.41 -1.30 -4.54
N LEU A 334 -24.41 -0.30 -5.42
CA LEU A 334 -25.46 0.72 -5.47
C LEU A 334 -26.78 0.15 -6.02
N ALA A 335 -26.72 -0.76 -6.99
CA ALA A 335 -27.88 -1.39 -7.61
C ALA A 335 -28.69 -2.22 -6.60
N THR A 336 -28.01 -2.85 -5.63
CA THR A 336 -28.66 -3.69 -4.60
C THR A 336 -28.84 -2.98 -3.26
N GLY A 337 -28.50 -1.68 -3.16
CA GLY A 337 -28.62 -0.92 -1.91
C GLY A 337 -27.76 -1.43 -0.75
N ASN A 338 -26.74 -2.25 -1.01
CA ASN A 338 -25.92 -2.91 0.02
C ASN A 338 -24.81 -1.99 0.58
N ILE A 339 -25.20 -0.83 1.13
CA ILE A 339 -24.28 0.14 1.72
C ILE A 339 -24.97 0.99 2.80
N GLY A 340 -24.22 1.45 3.80
CA GLY A 340 -24.75 2.32 4.85
C GLY A 340 -25.51 1.60 5.97
N ARG A 341 -25.57 0.26 5.96
CA ARG A 341 -26.20 -0.57 7.00
C ARG A 341 -25.26 -1.68 7.51
N PRO A 342 -25.54 -2.31 8.67
CA PRO A 342 -24.76 -3.45 9.17
C PRO A 342 -24.66 -4.59 8.16
N GLY A 343 -23.54 -5.30 8.13
CA GLY A 343 -23.33 -6.44 7.21
C GLY A 343 -23.23 -6.07 5.73
N SER A 344 -23.26 -4.78 5.41
CA SER A 344 -23.29 -4.26 4.05
C SER A 344 -22.21 -3.21 3.82
N GLY A 345 -21.65 -3.17 2.62
CA GLY A 345 -20.75 -2.09 2.22
C GLY A 345 -19.78 -2.40 1.10
N PHE A 346 -18.94 -1.41 0.83
CA PHE A 346 -17.83 -1.49 -0.11
C PHE A 346 -16.51 -1.20 0.61
N GLY A 347 -15.42 -1.79 0.15
CA GLY A 347 -14.11 -1.37 0.62
C GLY A 347 -12.98 -1.79 -0.30
N SER A 348 -12.00 -0.91 -0.46
CA SER A 348 -10.71 -1.29 -1.03
C SER A 348 -9.73 -1.58 0.11
N ILE A 349 -9.23 -2.81 0.13
CA ILE A 349 -8.35 -3.29 1.18
C ILE A 349 -6.99 -2.60 1.04
N THR A 350 -6.79 -1.57 1.86
CA THR A 350 -5.55 -0.79 1.91
C THR A 350 -4.37 -1.69 2.26
N GLY A 351 -3.26 -1.61 1.53
CA GLY A 351 -2.10 -2.46 1.76
C GLY A 351 -1.20 -1.97 2.89
N GLN A 352 -0.64 -0.76 2.74
CA GLN A 352 0.39 -0.26 3.64
C GLN A 352 -0.14 0.16 5.01
N GLY A 353 0.76 0.08 6.00
CA GLY A 353 0.47 0.38 7.41
C GLY A 353 -0.30 1.67 7.61
N ASN A 354 0.20 2.77 7.05
CA ASN A 354 -0.48 4.06 7.07
C ASN A 354 -0.91 4.51 5.67
N GLY A 355 -1.29 3.56 4.82
CA GLY A 355 -1.66 3.86 3.43
C GLY A 355 -2.86 4.81 3.35
N GLN A 356 -3.78 4.72 4.32
CA GLN A 356 -4.97 5.57 4.46
C GLN A 356 -4.58 6.98 4.92
N GLY A 357 -3.83 7.12 6.02
CA GLY A 357 -3.40 8.43 6.54
C GLY A 357 -2.52 9.22 5.57
N GLY A 358 -1.64 8.55 4.81
CA GLY A 358 -0.86 9.18 3.75
C GLY A 358 -1.70 9.84 2.64
N ARG A 359 -2.91 9.34 2.36
CA ARG A 359 -3.85 9.96 1.39
C ARG A 359 -4.56 11.18 1.98
N GLU A 360 -4.81 11.18 3.28
CA GLU A 360 -5.68 12.16 3.93
C GLU A 360 -4.97 13.49 4.21
N HIS A 361 -3.65 13.45 4.41
CA HIS A 361 -2.91 14.53 5.07
C HIS A 361 -1.90 15.26 4.19
N GLY A 362 -2.01 15.15 2.86
CA GLY A 362 -1.34 16.08 1.94
C GLY A 362 -0.02 15.58 1.32
N GLN A 363 0.30 14.29 1.41
CA GLN A 363 1.42 13.71 0.65
C GLN A 363 1.14 13.68 -0.87
N LYS A 364 -0.12 13.72 -1.30
CA LYS A 364 -0.48 13.73 -2.71
C LYS A 364 -0.31 15.12 -3.33
N ALA A 365 0.14 15.15 -4.58
CA ALA A 365 0.34 16.36 -5.38
C ALA A 365 -0.90 17.25 -5.51
N ASP A 366 -2.10 16.68 -5.40
CA ASP A 366 -3.39 17.34 -5.60
C ASP A 366 -4.19 17.57 -4.31
N GLN A 367 -3.65 17.20 -3.15
CA GLN A 367 -4.38 17.25 -1.88
C GLN A 367 -3.64 18.04 -0.80
N LEU A 368 -4.44 18.70 0.02
CA LEU A 368 -4.12 19.34 1.28
C LEU A 368 -4.74 18.52 2.43
N PRO A 369 -4.32 18.75 3.69
CA PRO A 369 -4.83 17.99 4.84
C PRO A 369 -6.36 17.98 4.96
N GLY A 370 -6.91 16.84 5.38
CA GLY A 370 -8.36 16.65 5.57
C GLY A 370 -9.12 16.37 4.27
N TYR A 371 -8.46 15.75 3.28
CA TYR A 371 -8.99 15.58 1.91
C TYR A 371 -9.40 16.87 1.21
N ARG A 372 -8.72 17.97 1.54
CA ARG A 372 -8.94 19.25 0.90
C ARG A 372 -8.24 19.27 -0.46
N SER A 373 -8.91 19.71 -1.51
CA SER A 373 -8.26 19.93 -2.82
C SER A 373 -7.33 21.14 -2.79
N ILE A 374 -6.11 21.00 -3.31
CA ILE A 374 -5.14 22.10 -3.47
C ILE A 374 -5.55 23.13 -4.52
N GLU A 375 -6.48 22.77 -5.40
CA GLU A 375 -6.99 23.63 -6.47
C GLU A 375 -8.19 24.48 -6.02
N HIS A 376 -8.84 24.12 -4.91
CA HIS A 376 -10.04 24.79 -4.42
C HIS A 376 -9.69 26.04 -3.59
N PRO A 377 -10.11 27.26 -3.98
CA PRO A 377 -9.68 28.49 -3.34
C PRO A 377 -9.95 28.56 -1.83
N GLN A 378 -11.14 28.12 -1.38
CA GLN A 378 -11.48 28.15 0.06
C GLN A 378 -10.64 27.16 0.87
N HIS A 379 -10.27 26.02 0.29
CA HIS A 379 -9.43 25.04 0.96
C HIS A 379 -8.01 25.56 1.16
N ARG A 380 -7.47 26.21 0.12
CA ARG A 380 -6.17 26.88 0.17
C ARG A 380 -6.15 27.97 1.23
N ARG A 381 -7.17 28.85 1.26
CA ARG A 381 -7.30 29.89 2.28
C ARG A 381 -7.34 29.32 3.69
N TYR A 382 -8.12 28.26 3.91
CA TYR A 382 -8.21 27.60 5.21
C TYR A 382 -6.85 27.07 5.67
N ILE A 383 -6.18 26.27 4.83
CA ILE A 383 -4.88 25.66 5.19
C ILE A 383 -3.79 26.71 5.33
N ALA A 384 -3.76 27.72 4.46
CA ALA A 384 -2.82 28.84 4.58
C ALA A 384 -2.96 29.57 5.92
N SER A 385 -4.20 29.74 6.40
CA SER A 385 -4.44 30.35 7.73
C SER A 385 -3.89 29.51 8.88
N VAL A 386 -4.02 28.17 8.82
CA VAL A 386 -3.45 27.24 9.81
C VAL A 386 -1.92 27.27 9.77
N TRP A 387 -1.32 27.35 8.59
CA TRP A 387 0.14 27.38 8.43
C TRP A 387 0.77 28.78 8.60
N GLY A 388 -0.04 29.83 8.74
CA GLY A 388 0.44 31.21 8.88
C GLY A 388 1.11 31.77 7.62
N VAL A 389 0.67 31.36 6.43
CA VAL A 389 1.18 31.83 5.12
C VAL A 389 0.07 32.50 4.30
N ALA A 390 0.44 33.28 3.28
CA ALA A 390 -0.56 33.78 2.33
C ALA A 390 -1.07 32.64 1.41
N PRO A 391 -2.38 32.61 1.06
CA PRO A 391 -2.93 31.55 0.20
C PRO A 391 -2.28 31.44 -1.19
N ASP A 392 -1.75 32.55 -1.70
CA ASP A 392 -1.08 32.62 -3.01
C ASP A 392 0.38 32.16 -2.94
N GLU A 393 0.97 32.02 -1.74
CA GLU A 393 2.28 31.41 -1.57
C GLU A 393 2.27 29.88 -1.70
N LEU A 394 1.09 29.26 -1.54
CA LEU A 394 0.96 27.82 -1.75
C LEU A 394 1.10 27.50 -3.24
N PRO A 395 1.88 26.48 -3.65
CA PRO A 395 1.92 26.06 -5.04
C PRO A 395 0.57 25.47 -5.49
N ARG A 396 0.40 25.32 -6.82
CA ARG A 396 -0.73 24.58 -7.42
C ARG A 396 -0.45 23.07 -7.42
N LYS A 397 -1.41 22.28 -7.90
CA LYS A 397 -1.29 20.82 -8.03
C LYS A 397 0.00 20.41 -8.76
N GLY A 398 0.75 19.45 -8.23
CA GLY A 398 1.91 18.86 -8.91
C GLY A 398 1.56 17.78 -9.94
N VAL A 399 2.49 16.83 -10.11
CA VAL A 399 2.30 15.63 -10.94
C VAL A 399 2.32 14.38 -10.07
N SER A 400 1.81 13.27 -10.59
CA SER A 400 1.82 11.99 -9.87
C SER A 400 3.24 11.40 -9.71
N ALA A 401 3.37 10.41 -8.84
CA ALA A 401 4.62 9.71 -8.53
C ALA A 401 5.32 9.14 -9.77
N TYR A 402 4.57 8.65 -10.77
CA TYR A 402 5.19 8.14 -12.01
C TYR A 402 5.58 9.27 -12.97
N GLU A 403 4.72 10.27 -13.13
CA GLU A 403 5.01 11.47 -13.93
C GLU A 403 6.19 12.24 -13.35
N MET A 404 6.40 12.21 -12.04
CA MET A 404 7.59 12.75 -11.38
C MET A 404 8.86 12.08 -11.92
N MET A 405 8.87 10.76 -12.08
CA MET A 405 10.01 10.04 -12.66
C MET A 405 10.24 10.43 -14.14
N GLN A 406 9.17 10.71 -14.88
CA GLN A 406 9.27 11.23 -16.25
C GLN A 406 9.86 12.64 -16.30
N LYS A 407 9.48 13.51 -15.37
CA LYS A 407 10.04 14.86 -15.24
C LYS A 407 11.50 14.86 -14.80
N ILE A 408 11.90 13.90 -13.96
CA ILE A 408 13.31 13.67 -13.64
C ILE A 408 14.07 13.25 -14.91
N ASP A 409 13.53 12.30 -15.68
CA ASP A 409 14.18 11.84 -16.91
C ASP A 409 14.31 12.97 -17.95
N ALA A 410 13.32 13.86 -18.03
CA ALA A 410 13.30 15.05 -18.89
C ALA A 410 14.21 16.19 -18.40
N GLY A 411 14.77 16.11 -17.19
CA GLY A 411 15.61 17.15 -16.60
C GLY A 411 14.85 18.35 -16.04
N GLU A 412 13.52 18.26 -15.89
CA GLU A 412 12.71 19.30 -15.25
C GLU A 412 12.79 19.25 -13.72
N ILE A 413 12.96 18.04 -13.16
CA ILE A 413 13.23 17.83 -11.74
C ILE A 413 14.67 17.34 -11.61
N THR A 414 15.52 18.15 -10.97
CA THR A 414 16.95 17.89 -10.84
C THR A 414 17.38 17.60 -9.40
N GLY A 415 16.51 17.88 -8.41
CA GLY A 415 16.70 17.53 -7.01
C GLY A 415 15.56 16.69 -6.46
N LEU A 416 15.86 15.72 -5.59
CA LEU A 416 14.83 14.88 -4.96
C LEU A 416 15.18 14.54 -3.51
N LEU A 417 14.21 14.73 -2.60
CA LEU A 417 14.20 14.14 -1.26
C LEU A 417 13.25 12.95 -1.22
N VAL A 418 13.79 11.75 -1.00
CA VAL A 418 13.00 10.53 -0.78
C VAL A 418 12.96 10.21 0.71
N MET A 419 11.78 10.00 1.27
CA MET A 419 11.59 9.69 2.69
C MET A 419 10.73 8.44 2.87
N GLY A 420 11.28 7.42 3.54
CA GLY A 420 10.56 6.19 3.89
C GLY A 420 10.09 5.37 2.69
N SER A 421 10.82 5.39 1.56
CA SER A 421 10.39 4.76 0.31
C SER A 421 11.56 4.28 -0.56
N ASN A 422 11.27 3.31 -1.43
CA ASN A 422 12.25 2.72 -2.35
C ASN A 422 11.70 2.70 -3.78
N PRO A 423 11.58 3.86 -4.45
CA PRO A 423 10.99 3.99 -5.78
C PRO A 423 11.68 3.14 -6.85
N VAL A 424 13.00 2.90 -6.76
CA VAL A 424 13.71 2.04 -7.72
C VAL A 424 13.10 0.63 -7.79
N VAL A 425 12.71 0.06 -6.66
CA VAL A 425 12.12 -1.30 -6.62
C VAL A 425 10.59 -1.28 -6.73
N SER A 426 9.95 -0.26 -6.14
CA SER A 426 8.50 -0.25 -5.94
C SER A 426 7.69 0.45 -7.02
N SER A 427 8.33 1.18 -7.93
CA SER A 427 7.68 1.85 -9.07
C SER A 427 7.66 0.93 -10.29
N PRO A 428 6.64 1.01 -11.17
CA PRO A 428 6.63 0.32 -12.47
C PRO A 428 7.83 0.72 -13.33
N ASN A 429 8.29 -0.19 -14.19
CA ASN A 429 9.45 0.03 -15.07
C ASN A 429 10.72 0.46 -14.28
N ALA A 430 11.18 -0.42 -13.37
CA ALA A 430 12.29 -0.14 -12.47
C ALA A 430 13.58 0.30 -13.19
N ALA A 431 13.84 -0.24 -14.39
CA ALA A 431 15.00 0.14 -15.20
C ALA A 431 14.94 1.60 -15.65
N PHE A 432 13.77 2.06 -16.11
CA PHE A 432 13.55 3.47 -16.42
C PHE A 432 13.71 4.35 -15.19
N VAL A 433 13.09 3.97 -14.06
CA VAL A 433 13.16 4.75 -12.83
C VAL A 433 14.59 4.86 -12.30
N ALA A 434 15.35 3.76 -12.28
CA ALA A 434 16.76 3.79 -11.90
C ALA A 434 17.59 4.71 -12.80
N LYS A 435 17.38 4.66 -14.12
CA LYS A 435 18.06 5.53 -15.08
C LYS A 435 17.67 7.00 -14.90
N ALA A 436 16.40 7.29 -14.66
CA ALA A 436 15.91 8.64 -14.40
C ALA A 436 16.57 9.20 -13.13
N MET A 437 16.55 8.45 -12.02
CA MET A 437 17.14 8.89 -10.75
C MET A 437 18.64 9.17 -10.84
N GLN A 438 19.38 8.48 -11.72
CA GLN A 438 20.80 8.76 -11.98
C GLN A 438 21.07 10.11 -12.67
N LYS A 439 20.05 10.76 -13.24
CA LYS A 439 20.16 12.10 -13.86
C LYS A 439 20.02 13.25 -12.87
N LEU A 440 19.59 12.99 -11.64
CA LEU A 440 19.45 14.03 -10.61
C LEU A 440 20.82 14.66 -10.33
N LYS A 441 20.82 15.99 -10.15
CA LYS A 441 21.98 16.75 -9.66
C LYS A 441 22.21 16.51 -8.16
N PHE A 442 21.13 16.24 -7.41
CA PHE A 442 21.20 15.96 -5.98
C PHE A 442 20.04 15.07 -5.51
N LEU A 443 20.36 13.92 -4.92
CA LEU A 443 19.42 12.97 -4.34
C LEU A 443 19.71 12.76 -2.85
N VAL A 444 18.71 13.02 -2.01
CA VAL A 444 18.73 12.76 -0.57
C VAL A 444 17.75 11.64 -0.25
N VAL A 445 18.19 10.64 0.51
CA VAL A 445 17.33 9.52 0.93
C VAL A 445 17.33 9.38 2.45
N ALA A 446 16.17 9.54 3.08
CA ALA A 446 15.94 9.27 4.49
C ALA A 446 15.32 7.87 4.65
N ASP A 447 16.09 6.92 5.18
CA ASP A 447 15.70 5.51 5.28
C ASP A 447 16.46 4.81 6.44
N MET A 448 15.96 3.66 6.88
CA MET A 448 16.56 2.86 7.95
C MET A 448 17.78 2.05 7.46
N PHE A 449 17.85 1.80 6.16
CA PHE A 449 18.84 0.93 5.52
C PHE A 449 19.33 1.53 4.21
N LEU A 450 20.51 1.09 3.77
CA LEU A 450 20.95 1.32 2.40
C LEU A 450 20.09 0.46 1.45
N SER A 451 19.01 1.04 0.95
CA SER A 451 18.13 0.47 -0.07
C SER A 451 18.67 0.73 -1.48
N GLU A 452 18.11 0.06 -2.49
CA GLU A 452 18.50 0.24 -3.89
C GLU A 452 18.33 1.70 -4.36
N THR A 453 17.38 2.43 -3.78
CA THR A 453 17.26 3.88 -4.00
C THR A 453 18.34 4.65 -3.24
N ALA A 454 18.62 4.31 -1.99
CA ALA A 454 19.66 4.96 -1.18
C ALA A 454 21.07 4.76 -1.76
N GLU A 455 21.35 3.64 -2.43
CA GLU A 455 22.62 3.41 -3.12
C GLU A 455 22.89 4.41 -4.25
N LEU A 456 21.85 4.98 -4.85
CA LEU A 456 21.93 6.02 -5.87
C LEU A 456 22.11 7.42 -5.27
N ALA A 457 21.86 7.60 -3.98
CA ALA A 457 21.83 8.91 -3.32
C ALA A 457 23.21 9.56 -3.19
N ASP A 458 23.22 10.89 -3.19
CA ASP A 458 24.38 11.70 -2.82
C ASP A 458 24.49 11.80 -1.30
N LEU A 459 23.36 11.74 -0.59
CA LEU A 459 23.28 11.81 0.85
C LEU A 459 22.20 10.86 1.39
N VAL A 460 22.54 10.08 2.41
CA VAL A 460 21.62 9.17 3.10
C VAL A 460 21.51 9.57 4.56
N LEU A 461 20.28 9.75 5.04
CA LEU A 461 19.96 10.20 6.39
C LEU A 461 19.35 9.03 7.20
N PRO A 462 19.93 8.68 8.36
CA PRO A 462 19.42 7.57 9.17
C PRO A 462 18.15 7.97 9.95
N VAL A 463 17.09 7.18 9.82
CA VAL A 463 15.80 7.44 10.49
C VAL A 463 15.43 6.43 11.57
N SER A 464 14.56 6.86 12.48
CA SER A 464 14.03 6.04 13.57
C SER A 464 13.22 4.86 13.03
N SER A 465 13.25 3.75 13.76
CA SER A 465 12.37 2.61 13.51
C SER A 465 11.01 2.81 14.19
N TYR A 466 10.03 1.98 13.84
CA TYR A 466 8.73 1.92 14.52
C TYR A 466 8.80 1.63 16.03
N LEU A 467 9.93 1.08 16.52
CA LEU A 467 10.15 0.88 17.95
C LEU A 467 10.63 2.15 18.65
N GLU A 468 11.20 3.10 17.91
CA GLU A 468 11.80 4.32 18.44
C GLU A 468 10.90 5.52 18.23
N ASP A 469 10.03 5.45 17.21
CA ASP A 469 9.16 6.52 16.77
C ASP A 469 7.72 6.38 17.28
N GLU A 470 7.22 7.45 17.88
CA GLU A 470 5.82 7.58 18.30
C GLU A 470 5.02 8.44 17.31
N GLY A 471 3.74 8.14 17.19
CA GLY A 471 2.86 8.90 16.31
C GLY A 471 1.50 8.26 16.17
N THR A 472 0.79 8.63 15.11
CA THR A 472 -0.48 8.01 14.76
C THR A 472 -0.46 7.42 13.36
N VAL A 473 -1.26 6.37 13.17
CA VAL A 473 -1.50 5.74 11.87
C VAL A 473 -2.98 5.48 11.70
N THR A 474 -3.46 5.55 10.47
CA THR A 474 -4.86 5.32 10.12
C THR A 474 -4.99 3.98 9.39
N ASN A 475 -5.79 3.10 9.98
CA ASN A 475 -5.91 1.72 9.53
C ASN A 475 -6.88 1.57 8.34
N VAL A 476 -7.08 0.33 7.89
CA VAL A 476 -7.90 -0.02 6.73
C VAL A 476 -9.36 0.47 6.80
N GLU A 477 -9.94 0.55 8.00
CA GLU A 477 -11.35 0.91 8.24
C GLU A 477 -11.54 2.36 8.71
N GLY A 478 -10.47 3.17 8.67
CA GLY A 478 -10.51 4.58 9.06
C GLY A 478 -10.39 4.82 10.57
N ARG A 479 -9.88 3.87 11.35
CA ARG A 479 -9.49 4.12 12.75
C ARG A 479 -8.11 4.76 12.81
N VAL A 480 -8.04 5.90 13.47
CA VAL A 480 -6.79 6.51 13.92
C VAL A 480 -6.30 5.74 15.14
N CYS A 481 -5.03 5.32 15.10
CA CYS A 481 -4.40 4.48 16.11
C CYS A 481 -3.13 5.17 16.61
N PHE A 482 -2.92 5.22 17.92
CA PHE A 482 -1.66 5.65 18.51
C PHE A 482 -0.62 4.51 18.47
N ARG A 483 0.59 4.84 18.00
CA ARG A 483 1.77 3.99 18.07
C ARG A 483 2.73 4.59 19.11
N PRO A 484 2.94 3.92 20.26
CA PRO A 484 3.95 4.35 21.23
C PRO A 484 5.37 4.00 20.77
N ALA A 485 6.34 4.85 21.12
CA ALA A 485 7.75 4.51 21.06
C ALA A 485 8.08 3.50 22.16
N ALA A 486 8.53 2.31 21.78
CA ALA A 486 8.88 1.21 22.67
C ALA A 486 10.34 1.26 23.16
N ARG A 487 11.20 2.06 22.51
CA ARG A 487 12.64 2.13 22.74
C ARG A 487 13.15 3.56 22.53
N LYS A 488 14.31 3.84 23.12
CA LYS A 488 15.08 5.04 22.79
C LYS A 488 15.78 4.86 21.43
N ARG A 489 15.97 5.98 20.72
CA ARG A 489 16.74 6.06 19.47
C ARG A 489 18.15 5.48 19.66
N LEU A 490 18.65 4.81 18.62
CA LEU A 490 20.00 4.27 18.57
C LEU A 490 20.95 5.23 17.84
N GLY A 491 22.16 5.41 18.37
CA GLY A 491 23.19 6.24 17.73
C GLY A 491 22.76 7.70 17.58
N GLU A 492 23.00 8.26 16.40
CA GLU A 492 22.66 9.64 16.04
C GLU A 492 21.40 9.72 15.17
N VAL A 493 20.57 8.67 15.17
CA VAL A 493 19.32 8.62 14.39
C VAL A 493 18.37 9.76 14.80
N LYS A 494 17.69 10.36 13.81
CA LYS A 494 16.62 11.34 14.02
C LYS A 494 15.27 10.77 13.59
N HIS A 495 14.19 11.32 14.12
CA HIS A 495 12.85 11.10 13.58
C HIS A 495 12.72 11.77 12.21
N ASP A 496 11.89 11.21 11.33
CA ASP A 496 11.65 11.79 10.01
C ASP A 496 11.17 13.25 10.12
N TRP A 497 10.29 13.55 11.09
CA TRP A 497 9.80 14.91 11.32
C TRP A 497 10.88 15.87 11.84
N GLU A 498 11.84 15.42 12.66
CA GLU A 498 12.96 16.25 13.11
C GLU A 498 13.85 16.66 11.93
N ILE A 499 14.11 15.73 11.01
CA ILE A 499 14.89 16.01 9.79
C ILE A 499 14.21 17.10 8.96
N LEU A 500 12.88 17.05 8.81
CA LEU A 500 12.13 18.08 8.09
C LEU A 500 12.22 19.45 8.77
N CYS A 501 12.07 19.50 10.11
CA CYS A 501 12.23 20.74 10.88
C CYS A 501 13.64 21.32 10.76
N ASP A 502 14.67 20.47 10.85
CA ASP A 502 16.08 20.87 10.76
C ASP A 502 16.43 21.44 9.37
N ILE A 503 16.00 20.77 8.30
CA ILE A 503 16.18 21.27 6.92
C ILE A 503 15.42 22.60 6.74
N ALA A 504 14.17 22.69 7.20
CA ALA A 504 13.40 23.93 7.12
C ALA A 504 14.07 25.07 7.90
N CYS A 505 14.71 24.79 9.04
CA CYS A 505 15.50 25.76 9.79
C CYS A 505 16.68 26.28 8.96
N LYS A 506 17.47 25.40 8.35
CA LYS A 506 18.59 25.78 7.46
C LYS A 506 18.15 26.58 6.22
N LEU A 507 16.94 26.35 5.74
CA LEU A 507 16.33 27.13 4.65
C LEU A 507 15.75 28.49 5.11
N GLY A 508 15.90 28.86 6.38
CA GLY A 508 15.35 30.10 6.94
C GLY A 508 13.82 30.06 7.14
N LYS A 509 13.23 28.87 7.19
CA LYS A 509 11.79 28.62 7.33
C LYS A 509 11.41 28.02 8.69
N GLY A 510 12.34 27.93 9.63
CA GLY A 510 12.17 27.27 10.94
C GLY A 510 10.95 27.77 11.74
N ARG A 511 10.54 29.04 11.59
CA ARG A 511 9.34 29.58 12.26
C ARG A 511 8.03 28.82 11.94
N PHE A 512 7.96 28.16 10.78
CA PHE A 512 6.79 27.38 10.36
C PHE A 512 6.85 25.92 10.80
N PHE A 513 7.99 25.50 11.35
CA PHE A 513 8.28 24.14 11.80
C PHE A 513 8.82 24.13 13.24
N PRO A 514 8.15 24.79 14.21
CA PRO A 514 8.65 24.94 15.59
C PRO A 514 8.44 23.69 16.46
N PHE A 515 8.22 22.52 15.85
CA PHE A 515 7.73 21.33 16.54
C PHE A 515 8.83 20.63 17.33
N THR A 516 8.49 20.23 18.54
CA THR A 516 9.36 19.51 19.48
C THR A 516 8.85 18.10 19.80
N SER A 517 7.62 17.78 19.39
CA SER A 517 7.03 16.44 19.56
C SER A 517 6.04 16.10 18.44
N ALA A 518 5.79 14.79 18.25
CA ALA A 518 4.76 14.30 17.33
C ALA A 518 3.36 14.82 17.73
N GLU A 519 3.05 14.92 19.02
CA GLU A 519 1.76 15.40 19.51
C GLU A 519 1.48 16.86 19.10
N GLU A 520 2.49 17.73 19.06
CA GLU A 520 2.34 19.11 18.57
C GLU A 520 2.01 19.16 17.07
N ILE A 521 2.67 18.32 16.27
CA ILE A 521 2.38 18.20 14.83
C ILE A 521 0.96 17.69 14.62
N PHE A 522 0.56 16.67 15.39
CA PHE A 522 -0.79 16.12 15.32
C PHE A 522 -1.84 17.17 15.72
N ASN A 523 -1.56 18.01 16.72
CA ASN A 523 -2.46 19.10 17.11
C ASN A 523 -2.63 20.14 16.00
N GLU A 524 -1.58 20.48 15.24
CA GLU A 524 -1.73 21.31 14.04
C GLU A 524 -2.53 20.57 12.95
N LEU A 525 -2.29 19.27 12.75
CA LEU A 525 -3.05 18.44 11.81
C LEU A 525 -4.55 18.38 12.15
N ARG A 526 -4.92 18.27 13.42
CA ARG A 526 -6.31 18.33 13.89
C ARG A 526 -6.98 19.65 13.48
N LEU A 527 -6.27 20.77 13.60
CA LEU A 527 -6.76 22.07 13.12
C LEU A 527 -6.85 22.10 11.59
N ALA A 528 -5.83 21.62 10.89
CA ALA A 528 -5.79 21.60 9.43
C ALA A 528 -6.90 20.73 8.79
N SER A 529 -7.28 19.66 9.48
CA SER A 529 -8.32 18.73 9.02
C SER A 529 -9.75 19.14 9.39
N ARG A 530 -9.94 20.02 10.38
CA ARG A 530 -11.25 20.45 10.86
C ARG A 530 -12.15 20.94 9.73
N GLY A 531 -13.38 20.43 9.69
CA GLY A 531 -14.38 20.71 8.64
C GLY A 531 -14.01 20.17 7.26
N GLY A 532 -12.95 19.35 7.16
CA GLY A 532 -12.63 18.56 5.98
C GLY A 532 -13.42 17.25 5.95
N LYS A 533 -13.25 16.47 4.89
CA LYS A 533 -13.92 15.16 4.79
C LYS A 533 -13.29 14.13 5.74
N ALA A 534 -11.96 14.12 5.83
CA ALA A 534 -11.23 13.36 6.85
C ALA A 534 -10.99 14.26 8.07
N ASP A 535 -12.05 14.58 8.82
CA ASP A 535 -11.97 15.46 9.98
C ASP A 535 -11.42 14.72 11.21
N TYR A 536 -10.27 15.18 11.71
CA TYR A 536 -9.59 14.62 12.87
C TYR A 536 -9.68 15.55 14.10
N TYR A 537 -10.41 16.66 14.04
CA TYR A 537 -10.38 17.69 15.07
C TYR A 537 -10.65 17.15 16.49
N GLY A 538 -11.61 16.24 16.60
CA GLY A 538 -12.00 15.56 17.84
C GLY A 538 -11.10 14.42 18.30
N VAL A 539 -10.13 14.02 17.49
CA VAL A 539 -9.19 12.94 17.82
C VAL A 539 -8.01 13.56 18.57
N THR A 540 -7.86 13.33 19.88
CA THR A 540 -6.72 13.81 20.68
C THR A 540 -5.74 12.67 20.98
N TYR A 541 -4.48 12.98 21.23
CA TYR A 541 -3.51 11.98 21.72
C TYR A 541 -3.92 11.37 23.06
N GLU A 542 -4.42 12.18 24.01
CA GLU A 542 -4.96 11.69 25.28
C GLU A 542 -6.03 10.60 25.06
N ARG A 543 -6.95 10.84 24.12
CA ARG A 543 -7.99 9.88 23.74
C ARG A 543 -7.40 8.65 23.06
N LEU A 544 -6.48 8.85 22.11
CA LEU A 544 -5.86 7.75 21.35
C LEU A 544 -4.97 6.83 22.20
N ARG A 545 -4.46 7.30 23.34
CA ARG A 545 -3.76 6.46 24.33
C ARG A 545 -4.71 5.46 25.02
N ARG A 546 -6.02 5.72 25.01
CA ARG A 546 -7.05 4.89 25.66
C ARG A 546 -7.87 4.07 24.66
N GLU A 547 -8.14 4.63 23.48
CA GLU A 547 -8.98 4.00 22.47
C GLU A 547 -8.54 4.31 21.03
N ARG A 548 -9.18 3.67 20.05
CA ARG A 548 -8.97 3.95 18.62
C ARG A 548 -10.22 4.58 18.04
N VAL A 549 -10.08 5.72 17.37
CA VAL A 549 -11.22 6.56 16.97
C VAL A 549 -11.40 6.50 15.46
N TYR A 550 -12.64 6.28 15.00
CA TYR A 550 -12.97 6.37 13.57
C TYR A 550 -13.13 7.82 13.14
N TRP A 551 -12.50 8.19 12.02
CA TRP A 551 -12.82 9.45 11.36
C TRP A 551 -14.04 9.26 10.42
N PRO A 552 -14.85 10.30 10.18
CA PRO A 552 -14.73 11.66 10.72
C PRO A 552 -15.05 11.74 12.21
N CYS A 553 -14.36 12.64 12.92
CA CYS A 553 -14.58 12.95 14.33
C CYS A 553 -14.47 14.47 14.53
N PRO A 554 -15.57 15.22 14.33
CA PRO A 554 -15.55 16.69 14.26
C PRO A 554 -15.39 17.40 15.61
N ASP A 555 -15.57 16.71 16.74
CA ASP A 555 -15.37 17.25 18.08
C ASP A 555 -14.93 16.15 19.08
N ALA A 556 -14.40 16.56 20.23
CA ALA A 556 -13.76 15.65 21.19
C ALA A 556 -14.75 14.70 21.90
N HIS A 557 -16.04 15.04 21.94
CA HIS A 557 -17.09 14.21 22.53
C HIS A 557 -17.74 13.29 21.49
N HIS A 558 -17.53 13.53 20.20
CA HIS A 558 -18.01 12.67 19.13
C HIS A 558 -17.42 11.25 19.26
N PRO A 559 -18.22 10.17 19.21
CA PRO A 559 -17.73 8.79 19.37
C PRO A 559 -16.86 8.30 18.19
N GLY A 560 -16.83 9.07 17.10
CA GLY A 560 -16.26 8.69 15.82
C GLY A 560 -17.31 8.09 14.89
N THR A 561 -16.97 7.90 13.63
CA THR A 561 -17.93 7.46 12.60
C THR A 561 -17.57 6.06 12.07
N PRO A 562 -17.92 4.98 12.77
CA PRO A 562 -17.56 3.62 12.35
C PRO A 562 -18.10 3.24 10.97
N ARG A 563 -19.34 3.62 10.67
CA ARG A 563 -20.02 3.34 9.40
C ARG A 563 -20.33 4.64 8.68
N LEU A 564 -19.98 4.69 7.40
CA LEU A 564 -20.33 5.80 6.53
C LEU A 564 -21.68 5.56 5.85
N PHE A 565 -22.28 6.66 5.40
CA PHE A 565 -23.42 6.67 4.48
C PHE A 565 -24.70 6.03 5.03
N THR A 566 -24.88 6.01 6.35
CA THR A 566 -26.16 5.60 6.97
C THR A 566 -27.31 6.46 6.46
N GLU A 567 -27.14 7.78 6.48
CA GLU A 567 -28.20 8.73 6.12
C GLU A 567 -27.98 9.41 4.77
N ARG A 568 -26.73 9.78 4.43
CA ARG A 568 -26.40 10.53 3.22
C ARG A 568 -25.00 10.20 2.70
N PHE A 569 -24.79 10.31 1.39
CA PHE A 569 -23.47 10.27 0.76
C PHE A 569 -22.74 11.61 0.89
N ALA A 570 -21.43 11.63 0.65
CA ALA A 570 -20.58 12.81 0.87
C ALA A 570 -20.59 13.81 -0.31
N HIS A 571 -21.47 13.62 -1.29
CA HIS A 571 -21.77 14.61 -2.31
C HIS A 571 -22.69 15.72 -1.76
N PRO A 572 -22.68 16.94 -2.31
CA PRO A 572 -23.51 18.05 -1.80
C PRO A 572 -25.00 17.73 -1.70
N ASP A 573 -25.55 17.01 -2.67
CA ASP A 573 -26.96 16.56 -2.67
C ASP A 573 -27.22 15.33 -1.79
N GLY A 574 -26.19 14.70 -1.25
CA GLY A 574 -26.30 13.53 -0.38
C GLY A 574 -26.57 12.20 -1.10
N LYS A 575 -26.48 12.16 -2.44
CA LYS A 575 -26.74 10.95 -3.24
C LYS A 575 -25.45 10.34 -3.80
N ALA A 576 -25.41 9.03 -3.99
CA ALA A 576 -24.31 8.36 -4.70
C ALA A 576 -24.48 8.50 -6.22
N ARG A 577 -23.43 8.22 -6.99
CA ARG A 577 -23.40 8.33 -8.44
C ARG A 577 -23.14 6.99 -9.11
N PHE A 578 -24.06 6.51 -9.92
CA PHE A 578 -23.76 5.50 -10.93
C PHE A 578 -22.80 6.07 -12.00
N ALA A 579 -22.16 5.20 -12.75
CA ALA A 579 -21.47 5.59 -13.98
C ALA A 579 -21.61 4.55 -15.07
N VAL A 580 -21.75 5.03 -16.31
CA VAL A 580 -21.61 4.24 -17.54
C VAL A 580 -20.15 4.32 -17.96
N LEU A 581 -19.45 3.19 -17.96
CA LEU A 581 -18.01 3.13 -18.23
C LEU A 581 -17.71 1.96 -19.17
N PRO A 582 -16.70 2.09 -20.05
CA PRO A 582 -16.24 0.99 -20.88
C PRO A 582 -15.83 -0.22 -20.02
N PHE A 583 -16.27 -1.40 -20.43
CA PHE A 583 -15.81 -2.68 -19.86
C PHE A 583 -14.95 -3.48 -20.85
N ARG A 584 -14.65 -2.89 -22.01
CA ARG A 584 -13.70 -3.36 -23.03
C ARG A 584 -12.49 -2.42 -23.04
N PRO A 585 -11.53 -2.59 -22.11
CA PRO A 585 -10.37 -1.72 -22.07
C PRO A 585 -9.39 -2.07 -23.19
N GLU A 586 -8.81 -1.07 -23.84
CA GLU A 586 -7.62 -1.26 -24.67
C GLU A 586 -6.44 -1.62 -23.76
N LYS A 587 -6.02 -2.88 -23.79
CA LYS A 587 -4.98 -3.44 -22.91
C LYS A 587 -3.86 -4.05 -23.72
N GLU A 588 -2.73 -4.25 -23.04
CA GLU A 588 -1.65 -5.03 -23.61
C GLU A 588 -2.10 -6.48 -23.82
N GLU A 589 -2.17 -6.90 -25.08
CA GLU A 589 -2.55 -8.26 -25.45
C GLU A 589 -1.33 -9.17 -25.63
N THR A 590 -1.58 -10.47 -25.46
CA THR A 590 -0.64 -11.54 -25.82
C THR A 590 -0.54 -11.64 -27.33
N ASP A 591 0.65 -11.95 -27.83
CA ASP A 591 0.89 -12.22 -29.25
C ASP A 591 1.81 -13.45 -29.39
N GLU A 592 2.22 -13.76 -30.62
CA GLU A 592 3.12 -14.89 -30.91
C GLU A 592 4.49 -14.78 -30.21
N TRP A 593 4.97 -13.55 -29.98
CA TRP A 593 6.24 -13.28 -29.30
C TRP A 593 6.09 -13.34 -27.78
N TYR A 594 4.93 -12.94 -27.27
CA TYR A 594 4.62 -12.80 -25.87
C TYR A 594 3.28 -13.52 -25.53
N PRO A 595 3.25 -14.86 -25.54
CA PRO A 595 2.02 -15.64 -25.50
C PRO A 595 1.37 -15.82 -24.12
N LEU A 596 2.01 -15.36 -23.03
CA LEU A 596 1.53 -15.54 -21.66
C LEU A 596 1.33 -14.21 -20.94
N TYR A 597 0.36 -14.17 -20.02
CA TYR A 597 0.15 -13.06 -19.10
C TYR A 597 1.10 -13.15 -17.89
N LEU A 598 1.75 -12.02 -17.55
CA LEU A 598 2.35 -11.83 -16.24
C LEU A 598 1.31 -11.33 -15.25
N THR A 599 1.25 -11.94 -14.07
CA THR A 599 0.70 -11.30 -12.88
C THR A 599 1.80 -11.15 -11.84
N THR A 600 1.75 -10.05 -11.09
CA THR A 600 2.65 -9.84 -9.95
C THR A 600 1.86 -9.73 -8.66
N GLY A 601 2.49 -10.02 -7.54
CA GLY A 601 1.83 -9.86 -6.25
C GLY A 601 2.74 -10.06 -5.06
N ARG A 602 2.15 -10.56 -3.98
CA ARG A 602 2.77 -10.64 -2.66
C ARG A 602 2.94 -12.08 -2.20
N VAL A 603 3.83 -12.23 -1.24
CA VAL A 603 4.01 -13.44 -0.44
C VAL A 603 3.88 -13.12 1.04
N LEU A 604 3.43 -14.08 1.82
CA LEU A 604 3.24 -13.89 3.27
C LEU A 604 4.50 -13.40 4.01
N ALA A 605 5.67 -13.94 3.67
CA ALA A 605 6.92 -13.74 4.42
C ALA A 605 7.55 -12.35 4.23
N HIS A 606 7.29 -11.69 3.10
CA HIS A 606 7.97 -10.46 2.75
C HIS A 606 7.01 -9.30 2.48
N TYR A 607 7.51 -8.08 2.72
CA TYR A 607 6.73 -6.86 2.65
C TYR A 607 7.36 -5.85 1.70
N LEU A 608 6.53 -5.32 0.78
CA LEU A 608 6.92 -4.34 -0.24
C LEU A 608 8.20 -4.73 -1.02
N SER A 609 9.20 -3.86 -1.07
CA SER A 609 10.51 -4.10 -1.70
C SER A 609 11.30 -5.22 -1.02
N GLY A 610 10.97 -5.55 0.22
CA GLY A 610 11.71 -6.52 1.04
C GLY A 610 12.83 -5.91 1.87
N THR A 611 13.12 -4.61 1.75
CA THR A 611 14.21 -3.91 2.46
C THR A 611 14.21 -4.21 3.96
N GLN A 612 13.06 -4.19 4.62
CA GLN A 612 12.95 -4.54 6.04
C GLN A 612 12.90 -6.06 6.26
N THR A 613 11.99 -6.77 5.58
CA THR A 613 11.72 -8.19 5.87
C THR A 613 12.82 -9.15 5.46
N ARG A 614 13.73 -8.78 4.55
CA ARG A 614 14.92 -9.58 4.22
C ARG A 614 15.99 -9.50 5.31
N ARG A 615 15.94 -8.47 6.15
CA ARG A 615 16.76 -8.28 7.36
C ARG A 615 16.11 -8.88 8.61
N SER A 616 15.25 -9.87 8.39
CA SER A 616 14.68 -10.73 9.42
C SER A 616 15.05 -12.17 9.07
N PRO A 617 15.99 -12.80 9.80
CA PRO A 617 16.42 -14.16 9.50
C PRO A 617 15.25 -15.16 9.46
N ALA A 618 14.27 -14.99 10.36
CA ALA A 618 13.10 -15.86 10.42
C ALA A 618 12.17 -15.72 9.19
N LEU A 619 12.05 -14.51 8.63
CA LEU A 619 11.26 -14.27 7.42
C LEU A 619 12.02 -14.67 6.17
N SER A 620 13.30 -14.29 6.07
CA SER A 620 14.16 -14.59 4.93
C SER A 620 14.35 -16.09 4.72
N ALA A 621 14.41 -16.89 5.79
CA ALA A 621 14.50 -18.35 5.68
C ALA A 621 13.24 -18.99 5.10
N ARG A 622 12.07 -18.34 5.18
CA ARG A 622 10.81 -18.90 4.64
C ARG A 622 10.65 -18.72 3.13
N GLN A 623 11.22 -17.66 2.57
CA GLN A 623 11.14 -17.36 1.14
C GLN A 623 12.45 -16.70 0.67
N PRO A 624 13.55 -17.48 0.54
CA PRO A 624 14.88 -16.90 0.28
C PRO A 624 14.94 -16.15 -1.05
N GLU A 625 14.32 -16.69 -2.09
CA GLU A 625 14.30 -16.14 -3.45
C GLU A 625 12.87 -15.96 -3.98
N ALA A 626 12.71 -15.07 -4.97
CA ALA A 626 11.48 -15.00 -5.75
C ALA A 626 11.37 -16.19 -6.72
N VAL A 627 10.17 -16.69 -6.92
CA VAL A 627 9.88 -17.83 -7.80
C VAL A 627 8.79 -17.48 -8.80
N VAL A 628 8.86 -18.03 -10.00
CA VAL A 628 7.75 -17.99 -10.97
C VAL A 628 6.86 -19.20 -10.77
N GLU A 629 5.59 -18.95 -10.46
CA GLU A 629 4.56 -19.97 -10.52
C GLU A 629 4.07 -20.12 -11.95
N ILE A 630 4.04 -21.37 -12.43
CA ILE A 630 3.63 -21.73 -13.78
C ILE A 630 2.82 -23.03 -13.76
N HIS A 631 1.77 -23.09 -14.58
CA HIS A 631 0.96 -24.29 -14.71
C HIS A 631 1.78 -25.46 -15.30
N PRO A 632 1.68 -26.71 -14.77
CA PRO A 632 2.49 -27.84 -15.24
C PRO A 632 2.37 -28.12 -16.74
N ARG A 633 1.19 -27.95 -17.34
CA ARG A 633 1.00 -28.13 -18.80
C ARG A 633 1.71 -27.05 -19.61
N THR A 634 1.67 -25.81 -19.14
CA THR A 634 2.40 -24.68 -19.72
C THR A 634 3.90 -24.90 -19.59
N ALA A 635 4.38 -25.28 -18.40
CA ALA A 635 5.77 -25.61 -18.17
C ALA A 635 6.27 -26.72 -19.11
N LYS A 636 5.48 -27.79 -19.31
CA LYS A 636 5.78 -28.86 -20.27
C LYS A 636 5.89 -28.33 -21.71
N ARG A 637 4.97 -27.44 -22.13
CA ARG A 637 4.98 -26.80 -23.46
C ARG A 637 6.29 -26.04 -23.73
N TYR A 638 6.84 -25.38 -22.71
CA TYR A 638 8.08 -24.62 -22.80
C TYR A 638 9.34 -25.38 -22.34
N GLY A 639 9.24 -26.68 -22.04
CA GLY A 639 10.37 -27.49 -21.59
C GLY A 639 10.97 -27.06 -20.24
N ILE A 640 10.17 -26.44 -19.38
CA ILE A 640 10.58 -25.92 -18.07
C ILE A 640 10.35 -26.98 -17.01
N GLY A 641 11.43 -27.50 -16.40
CA GLY A 641 11.34 -28.40 -15.24
C GLY A 641 11.09 -27.64 -13.92
N PRO A 642 10.67 -28.32 -12.84
CA PRO A 642 10.52 -27.70 -11.52
C PRO A 642 11.88 -27.30 -10.95
N GLY A 643 11.97 -26.13 -10.31
CA GLY A 643 13.20 -25.63 -9.70
C GLY A 643 14.26 -25.11 -10.68
N MET A 644 13.96 -25.07 -11.97
CA MET A 644 14.85 -24.58 -13.02
C MET A 644 14.92 -23.05 -13.01
N LEU A 645 16.08 -22.47 -13.34
CA LEU A 645 16.16 -21.03 -13.60
C LEU A 645 15.55 -20.72 -14.97
N VAL A 646 14.60 -19.79 -14.99
CA VAL A 646 13.84 -19.40 -16.17
C VAL A 646 14.04 -17.92 -16.41
N ARG A 647 14.29 -17.55 -17.67
CA ARG A 647 14.26 -16.15 -18.09
C ARG A 647 12.85 -15.79 -18.55
N ILE A 648 12.30 -14.78 -17.90
CA ILE A 648 11.01 -14.17 -18.21
C ILE A 648 11.31 -12.86 -18.92
N GLU A 649 10.82 -12.67 -20.14
CA GLU A 649 11.06 -11.48 -20.94
C GLU A 649 9.74 -10.82 -21.34
N THR A 650 9.62 -9.51 -21.14
CA THR A 650 8.48 -8.68 -21.51
C THR A 650 8.93 -7.68 -22.56
N ARG A 651 7.98 -6.93 -23.15
CA ARG A 651 8.30 -5.78 -24.02
C ARG A 651 9.15 -4.69 -23.32
N ARG A 652 9.22 -4.70 -21.99
CA ARG A 652 9.82 -3.62 -21.18
C ARG A 652 11.05 -4.09 -20.36
N GLY A 653 11.43 -5.37 -20.41
CA GLY A 653 12.56 -5.89 -19.63
C GLY A 653 12.50 -7.41 -19.41
N ALA A 654 13.49 -7.96 -18.71
CA ALA A 654 13.57 -9.39 -18.39
C ALA A 654 14.08 -9.69 -16.97
N ALA A 655 13.56 -10.77 -16.39
CA ALA A 655 13.94 -11.30 -15.08
C ALA A 655 14.45 -12.74 -15.19
N VAL A 656 15.33 -13.16 -14.27
CA VAL A 656 15.68 -14.58 -14.08
C VAL A 656 15.19 -15.00 -12.70
N VAL A 657 14.34 -16.03 -12.67
CA VAL A 657 13.70 -16.53 -11.45
C VAL A 657 13.58 -18.05 -11.49
N ARG A 658 13.46 -18.67 -10.32
CA ARG A 658 13.30 -20.13 -10.22
C ARG A 658 11.86 -20.53 -10.50
N SER A 659 11.65 -21.57 -11.30
CA SER A 659 10.32 -22.13 -11.57
C SER A 659 9.76 -22.90 -10.37
N ARG A 660 8.46 -22.76 -10.16
CA ARG A 660 7.65 -23.56 -9.24
C ARG A 660 6.37 -23.95 -9.97
N TYR A 661 6.07 -25.23 -10.00
CA TYR A 661 4.80 -25.69 -10.55
C TYR A 661 3.66 -25.30 -9.64
N ASN A 662 2.57 -24.86 -10.24
CA ASN A 662 1.32 -24.57 -9.56
C ASN A 662 0.18 -24.98 -10.51
N ASP A 663 -0.56 -26.05 -10.19
CA ASP A 663 -1.72 -26.47 -10.99
C ASP A 663 -2.98 -25.63 -10.71
N GLN A 664 -2.91 -24.73 -9.72
CA GLN A 664 -3.96 -23.81 -9.31
C GLN A 664 -3.88 -22.43 -10.00
N ILE A 665 -3.12 -22.32 -11.09
CA ILE A 665 -3.02 -21.12 -11.94
C ILE A 665 -3.48 -21.46 -13.36
N ARG A 666 -4.05 -20.49 -14.07
CA ARG A 666 -4.44 -20.63 -15.48
C ARG A 666 -3.26 -21.03 -16.37
N GLU A 667 -3.54 -21.80 -17.44
CA GLU A 667 -2.51 -22.23 -18.40
C GLU A 667 -1.89 -21.07 -19.20
N ASP A 668 -2.60 -19.96 -19.33
CA ASP A 668 -2.19 -18.76 -20.07
C ASP A 668 -1.47 -17.71 -19.19
N THR A 669 -1.30 -17.98 -17.90
CA THR A 669 -0.86 -16.98 -16.92
C THR A 669 0.29 -17.52 -16.06
N ILE A 670 1.26 -16.66 -15.77
CA ILE A 670 2.31 -16.91 -14.78
C ILE A 670 2.25 -15.88 -13.65
N PHE A 671 2.77 -16.23 -12.48
CA PHE A 671 2.82 -15.34 -11.33
C PHE A 671 4.23 -15.19 -10.78
N VAL A 672 4.65 -13.95 -10.52
CA VAL A 672 5.93 -13.65 -9.87
C VAL A 672 5.73 -12.67 -8.71
N PRO A 673 6.13 -13.02 -7.47
CA PRO A 673 6.13 -12.05 -6.39
C PRO A 673 7.28 -11.07 -6.60
N PHE A 674 7.01 -9.78 -6.48
CA PHE A 674 8.04 -8.79 -6.81
C PHE A 674 9.06 -8.55 -5.69
N THR A 675 8.86 -9.14 -4.51
CA THR A 675 9.81 -8.97 -3.41
C THR A 675 11.07 -9.82 -3.62
N GLY A 676 12.18 -9.16 -3.95
CA GLY A 676 13.53 -9.72 -4.17
C GLY A 676 13.64 -10.82 -5.21
N ALA A 677 13.04 -10.60 -6.38
CA ALA A 677 13.77 -10.94 -7.59
C ALA A 677 15.07 -10.14 -7.56
N ALA A 678 16.23 -10.81 -7.53
CA ALA A 678 17.51 -10.12 -7.68
C ALA A 678 17.41 -9.25 -8.94
N LEU A 679 17.51 -7.93 -8.74
CA LEU A 679 17.40 -6.93 -9.79
C LEU A 679 18.65 -7.01 -10.68
N GLY A 680 18.69 -8.01 -11.56
CA GLY A 680 19.55 -7.96 -12.72
C GLY A 680 18.99 -6.92 -13.67
N LYS A 681 19.35 -5.63 -13.48
CA LYS A 681 19.24 -4.47 -14.39
C LYS A 681 17.98 -4.28 -15.27
N SER A 682 16.91 -5.07 -15.19
CA SER A 682 15.79 -4.97 -16.12
C SER A 682 14.51 -5.69 -15.67
N THR A 683 13.92 -5.42 -14.51
CA THR A 683 12.58 -5.98 -14.22
C THR A 683 11.48 -4.94 -14.16
N THR A 684 10.32 -5.34 -14.67
CA THR A 684 9.14 -4.52 -14.91
C THR A 684 8.09 -4.87 -13.88
N SER A 685 7.84 -3.96 -12.96
CA SER A 685 6.77 -4.00 -11.95
C SER A 685 5.43 -3.54 -12.52
N HIS A 686 5.17 -3.82 -13.82
CA HIS A 686 3.84 -3.57 -14.37
C HIS A 686 2.92 -4.75 -14.03
N PRO A 687 1.72 -4.49 -13.51
CA PRO A 687 0.83 -5.53 -12.99
C PRO A 687 0.30 -6.48 -14.06
N MET A 688 0.38 -6.09 -15.34
CA MET A 688 0.24 -6.98 -16.49
C MET A 688 1.23 -6.59 -17.59
N SER A 689 1.89 -7.58 -18.16
CA SER A 689 2.70 -7.47 -19.36
C SER A 689 2.67 -8.82 -20.06
N SER A 690 2.65 -8.82 -21.39
CA SER A 690 2.80 -10.07 -22.12
C SER A 690 4.27 -10.53 -22.07
N ILE A 691 4.50 -11.84 -22.03
CA ILE A 691 5.83 -12.43 -21.80
C ILE A 691 6.24 -13.48 -22.83
N ARG A 692 7.52 -13.45 -23.22
CA ARG A 692 8.28 -14.55 -23.80
C ARG A 692 9.02 -15.30 -22.69
N ILE A 693 8.86 -16.62 -22.62
CA ILE A 693 9.60 -17.46 -21.67
C ILE A 693 10.59 -18.33 -22.44
N ALA A 694 11.85 -18.32 -22.00
CA ALA A 694 12.87 -19.25 -22.48
C ALA A 694 13.52 -19.97 -21.29
N ALA A 695 13.67 -21.29 -21.39
CA ALA A 695 14.48 -22.06 -20.46
C ALA A 695 15.96 -21.67 -20.65
N CYS A 696 16.64 -21.25 -19.58
CA CYS A 696 18.09 -21.09 -19.62
C CYS A 696 18.71 -22.50 -19.70
N ARG A 697 19.18 -22.90 -20.89
CA ARG A 697 20.06 -24.08 -20.99
C ARG A 697 21.37 -23.79 -20.24
N ARG A 698 21.88 -24.80 -19.53
CA ARG A 698 23.08 -24.75 -18.66
C ARG A 698 24.13 -23.73 -19.12
N LEU A 699 24.34 -22.68 -18.35
CA LEU A 699 25.51 -21.80 -18.46
C LEU A 699 26.68 -22.49 -17.76
N SER A 700 27.40 -23.35 -18.47
CA SER A 700 28.73 -23.79 -18.08
C SER A 700 29.76 -22.85 -18.69
N GLY A 701 30.48 -22.10 -17.85
CA GLY A 701 31.78 -21.50 -18.17
C GLY A 701 31.80 -20.35 -19.19
N ALA A 702 32.12 -19.14 -18.70
CA ALA A 702 32.76 -18.02 -19.41
C ALA A 702 32.63 -17.94 -20.96
N GLN A 703 31.65 -17.16 -21.44
CA GLN A 703 31.82 -16.04 -22.39
C GLN A 703 30.44 -15.57 -22.90
N LEU A 704 30.27 -14.25 -22.94
CA LEU A 704 29.13 -13.57 -23.53
C LEU A 704 29.20 -13.70 -25.06
N GLY A 705 28.19 -14.32 -25.66
CA GLY A 705 27.97 -14.32 -27.10
C GLY A 705 26.50 -14.51 -27.41
N CYS A 706 25.86 -13.50 -28.00
CA CYS A 706 24.52 -13.62 -28.58
C CYS A 706 24.56 -14.66 -29.70
N GLY A 707 23.90 -15.80 -29.50
CA GLY A 707 23.63 -16.75 -30.57
C GLY A 707 22.32 -16.40 -31.28
N GLN A 708 22.44 -15.97 -32.54
CA GLN A 708 21.35 -15.90 -33.51
C GLN A 708 20.65 -17.26 -33.61
N TRP A 709 19.31 -17.27 -33.67
CA TRP A 709 18.56 -18.40 -34.21
C TRP A 709 17.45 -17.88 -35.11
N SER A 710 17.48 -18.42 -36.32
CA SER A 710 16.69 -18.11 -37.51
C SER A 710 15.32 -18.80 -37.52
N ILE A 711 14.31 -18.01 -37.92
CA ILE A 711 12.93 -18.29 -38.35
C ILE A 711 12.07 -19.14 -37.41
#